data_AF-A0A9W4WM23-F1
#
_entry.id   AF-A0A9W4WM23-F1
#
_cell.length_a   1.000
_cell.length_b   1.000
_cell.length_c   1.000
_cell.angle_alpha   90.00
_cell.angle_beta   90.00
_cell.angle_gamma   90.00
#
_symmetry.space_group_name_H-M   'P 1'
#
loop_
_entity.id
_entity.type
_entity.pdbx_description
1 polymer ?
#
loop_
_entity_poly.entity_id
_entity_poly.type
_entity_poly.pdbx_seq_one_letter_code
_entity_poly.pdbx_strand_id
1 'polypeptide(L)'
;MGIKKKEINILLLGETGVGKSTFINAFVNYLKFDTLEDAKNGELEVLITSKFSIMDDDFETKTIKIGEDDSNEQLDHVGMSATQGCKSYLFQADNNVYIRLIDSPGIGDTRGIDQDKKNFENILKYLGHHKYLNGICILLKPNQSRLNVIFKFCIQELLSHIHKNAKDNIVFCFTNARGTFYRPGDTLPALKSQLNELKERSGVEIKTNKDTMYCFDNESFRFLAAIKGGIIFTEEDEKSFAESWKRSVDESFKLFTYLASSKPHKIKDTLSLNHARKIVIVLSKPLAEIGQLIQVNISLIREQQNDIENFSQSIEQLEDRLYIPQLDLEPVQLGYPRTVCTSKCCVEVLTIGENNSLKKKNYKTHCHTRCYLDNVECNVVNNSALQKCNAMRDGICKKCGCIWDKHMHISYENRHVIKHIVDLNIENQIKETKSFQEKKKAIIEDKQKRIDQLKNEQQIITDINVQFAQFLRQSAIAIFNNAYADYLDHFIEQEKIKKNRKKEYMEKIEAINKAIENNDPSVPPVSPEDISNLEEQLYTLPINGHTLKNIKDGAERSLTNVFRYEEKYCWRSLSEGRFMNRRPRIGINEPPLVPYTIPILGHTFNYLIHTKSFLKACKEQYGDCFSIYVFGRVITIAARNSINEVFKNFGSANAESIPFHTLFTYSNGLSKEVIRFNSKLTREEISAKFDNYAPIIQKYISKGIDNWIGDCEVFYDTWMRANNIIALAIVNILVGEKAASFDLVNTLANWPFDLGILVTLPPILSFIHPKLHDFVTTLPIKLGWNPITYHRKVVIDNVRPIIERRLYDKEVLGDNYKPCNDLLEYYINQPDFVNRFQYYIDTLFILSFGAIGTTSRATTNALFDLGGRPQFVNELYEEALQIDKECNGSPYLADLLKMKKLDSFVKESLRHTDEIGRSTFLILLNQKVTLSPMVTRFQKSKEAYGEDAEEFKPFQFVNMNSAATKIDRSYAVFGGGKHACPGRFFAVNETKLVLHKLILKYKITTQSGKIDNKLIIGTITLPPKSGLVFENRQK
;
A
#
# COMPACT_ATOMS: atom_id res chain seq x y z
N MET A 1 -16.65 -30.89 29.16
CA MET A 1 -15.28 -30.33 29.17
C MET A 1 -14.50 -30.98 28.04
N GLY A 2 -14.18 -30.24 26.98
CA GLY A 2 -13.43 -30.80 25.84
C GLY A 2 -12.00 -31.13 26.25
N ILE A 3 -11.55 -32.35 25.99
CA ILE A 3 -10.18 -32.79 26.24
C ILE A 3 -9.24 -31.88 25.43
N LYS A 4 -8.35 -31.15 26.10
CA LYS A 4 -7.39 -30.24 25.45
C LYS A 4 -6.42 -31.06 24.61
N LYS A 5 -6.49 -30.91 23.28
CA LYS A 5 -5.49 -31.45 22.35
C LYS A 5 -4.12 -30.79 22.63
N LYS A 6 -3.06 -31.59 22.80
CA LYS A 6 -1.68 -31.12 22.99
C LYS A 6 -0.98 -31.08 21.63
N GLU A 7 -0.61 -29.89 21.17
CA GLU A 7 0.17 -29.70 19.93
C GLU A 7 1.66 -29.57 20.26
N ILE A 8 2.51 -30.26 19.50
CA ILE A 8 3.98 -30.19 19.59
C ILE A 8 4.50 -29.61 18.27
N ASN A 9 4.97 -28.36 18.30
CA ASN A 9 5.44 -27.64 17.12
C ASN A 9 6.96 -27.74 17.00
N ILE A 10 7.46 -28.29 15.90
CA ILE A 10 8.89 -28.56 15.67
C ILE A 10 9.32 -27.85 14.38
N LEU A 11 10.30 -26.96 14.47
CA LEU A 11 10.92 -26.32 13.31
C LEU A 11 12.09 -27.17 12.81
N LEU A 12 12.11 -27.50 11.51
CA LEU A 12 13.18 -28.23 10.87
C LEU A 12 14.09 -27.27 10.11
N LEU A 13 15.40 -27.33 10.35
CA LEU A 13 16.42 -26.49 9.72
C LEU A 13 17.57 -27.37 9.22
N GLY A 14 18.30 -26.93 8.19
CA GLY A 14 19.52 -27.62 7.75
C GLY A 14 19.89 -27.27 6.32
N GLU A 15 21.06 -27.72 5.86
CA GLU A 15 21.52 -27.40 4.51
C GLU A 15 20.63 -28.02 3.41
N THR A 16 20.69 -27.42 2.22
CA THR A 16 20.14 -28.03 1.00
C THR A 16 20.76 -29.40 0.78
N GLY A 17 19.94 -30.43 0.53
CA GLY A 17 20.41 -31.80 0.31
C GLY A 17 20.83 -32.57 1.58
N VAL A 18 20.53 -32.05 2.78
CA VAL A 18 20.71 -32.77 4.05
C VAL A 18 19.72 -33.93 4.23
N GLY A 19 18.61 -33.95 3.47
CA GLY A 19 17.58 -34.98 3.57
C GLY A 19 16.38 -34.60 4.44
N LYS A 20 16.02 -33.30 4.50
CA LYS A 20 14.86 -32.79 5.26
C LYS A 20 13.54 -33.43 4.84
N SER A 21 13.22 -33.42 3.54
CA SER A 21 11.97 -34.00 3.01
C SER A 21 11.88 -35.50 3.29
N THR A 22 13.00 -36.22 3.11
CA THR A 22 13.09 -37.64 3.48
C THR A 22 12.88 -37.85 4.97
N PHE A 23 13.46 -37.00 5.83
CA PHE A 23 13.29 -37.07 7.28
C PHE A 23 11.83 -36.86 7.70
N ILE A 24 11.10 -35.93 7.08
CA ILE A 24 9.68 -35.68 7.39
C ILE A 24 8.84 -36.94 7.19
N ASN A 25 8.97 -37.58 6.03
CA ASN A 25 8.25 -38.82 5.74
C ASN A 25 8.75 -40.00 6.58
N ALA A 26 10.07 -40.10 6.80
CA ALA A 26 10.65 -41.16 7.63
C ALA A 26 10.16 -41.05 9.08
N PHE A 27 10.20 -39.86 9.68
CA PHE A 27 9.86 -39.61 11.07
C PHE A 27 8.39 -39.97 11.39
N VAL A 28 7.44 -39.62 10.52
CA VAL A 28 6.03 -40.01 10.74
C VAL A 28 5.84 -41.53 10.68
N ASN A 29 6.53 -42.23 9.77
CA ASN A 29 6.41 -43.68 9.66
C ASN A 29 7.17 -44.42 10.78
N TYR A 30 8.29 -43.88 11.26
CA TYR A 30 8.99 -44.42 12.43
C TYR A 30 8.18 -44.32 13.72
N LEU A 31 7.33 -43.29 13.85
CA LEU A 31 6.39 -43.19 14.97
C LEU A 31 5.13 -44.05 14.79
N LYS A 32 4.83 -44.47 13.56
CA LYS A 32 3.63 -45.26 13.21
C LYS A 32 3.90 -46.78 13.27
N PHE A 33 5.09 -47.23 12.92
CA PHE A 33 5.44 -48.65 12.79
C PHE A 33 6.71 -49.01 13.58
N ASP A 34 6.56 -49.93 14.53
CA ASP A 34 7.65 -50.37 15.40
C ASP A 34 8.72 -51.21 14.68
N THR A 35 8.31 -51.94 13.64
CA THR A 35 9.20 -52.79 12.83
C THR A 35 9.06 -52.51 11.33
N LEU A 36 10.11 -52.84 10.57
CA LEU A 36 10.09 -52.71 9.10
C LEU A 36 9.03 -53.62 8.47
N GLU A 37 8.77 -54.78 9.06
CA GLU A 37 7.76 -55.73 8.56
C GLU A 37 6.33 -55.19 8.76
N ASP A 38 6.05 -54.54 9.88
CA ASP A 38 4.77 -53.84 10.09
C ASP A 38 4.60 -52.71 9.06
N ALA A 39 5.67 -51.97 8.75
CA ALA A 39 5.66 -50.89 7.77
C ALA A 39 5.48 -51.39 6.33
N LYS A 40 6.00 -52.57 5.98
CA LYS A 40 5.77 -53.23 4.68
C LYS A 40 4.28 -53.56 4.51
N ASN A 41 3.68 -54.15 5.53
CA ASN A 41 2.27 -54.57 5.55
C ASN A 41 1.28 -53.41 5.72
N GLY A 42 1.70 -52.30 6.33
CA GLY A 42 0.87 -51.11 6.56
C GLY A 42 0.88 -50.10 5.40
N GLU A 43 -0.02 -49.10 5.47
CA GLU A 43 -0.05 -47.99 4.53
C GLU A 43 0.99 -46.91 4.87
N LEU A 44 1.82 -46.57 3.87
CA LEU A 44 2.88 -45.58 3.98
C LEU A 44 2.28 -44.18 4.14
N GLU A 45 2.64 -43.48 5.22
CA GLU A 45 2.22 -42.09 5.41
C GLU A 45 3.18 -41.17 4.63
N VAL A 46 2.67 -40.42 3.65
CA VAL A 46 3.49 -39.49 2.85
C VAL A 46 2.96 -38.07 3.05
N LEU A 47 3.72 -37.27 3.80
CA LEU A 47 3.37 -35.88 4.13
C LEU A 47 3.92 -34.89 3.12
N ILE A 48 5.08 -35.19 2.54
CA ILE A 48 5.78 -34.35 1.57
C ILE A 48 6.23 -35.17 0.37
N THR A 49 6.08 -34.63 -0.83
CA THR A 49 6.55 -35.27 -2.06
C THR A 49 8.06 -35.44 -2.02
N SER A 50 8.55 -36.60 -2.39
CA SER A 50 10.00 -36.87 -2.42
C SER A 50 10.35 -37.72 -3.63
N LYS A 51 11.48 -37.40 -4.24
CA LYS A 51 12.03 -38.11 -5.40
C LYS A 51 13.48 -38.46 -5.10
N PHE A 52 13.84 -39.70 -5.34
CA PHE A 52 15.22 -40.16 -5.21
C PHE A 52 15.52 -41.29 -6.18
N SER A 53 16.79 -41.48 -6.47
CA SER A 53 17.26 -42.54 -7.37
C SER A 53 17.91 -43.67 -6.57
N ILE A 54 17.69 -44.90 -7.01
CA ILE A 54 18.38 -46.11 -6.57
C ILE A 54 19.01 -46.75 -7.82
N MET A 55 20.18 -47.34 -7.66
CA MET A 55 20.77 -48.20 -8.69
C MET A 55 20.49 -49.64 -8.33
N ASP A 56 20.13 -50.46 -9.33
CA ASP A 56 20.12 -51.90 -9.17
C ASP A 56 21.50 -52.51 -9.45
N ASP A 57 21.60 -53.83 -9.34
CA ASP A 57 22.84 -54.59 -9.51
C ASP A 57 23.44 -54.49 -10.92
N ASP A 58 22.64 -54.09 -11.91
CA ASP A 58 23.07 -53.84 -13.29
C ASP A 58 23.54 -52.38 -13.50
N PHE A 59 23.65 -51.60 -12.42
CA PHE A 59 23.95 -50.16 -12.42
C PHE A 59 22.90 -49.29 -13.12
N GLU A 60 21.69 -49.83 -13.37
CA GLU A 60 20.60 -49.07 -13.97
C GLU A 60 19.90 -48.20 -12.93
N THR A 61 19.68 -46.94 -13.29
CA THR A 61 19.11 -45.96 -12.35
C THR A 61 17.59 -46.01 -12.36
N LYS A 62 17.00 -46.50 -11.26
CA LYS A 62 15.56 -46.47 -11.01
C LYS A 62 15.19 -45.25 -10.17
N THR A 63 14.24 -44.46 -10.66
CA THR A 63 13.74 -43.27 -9.96
C THR A 63 12.47 -43.62 -9.19
N ILE A 64 12.51 -43.48 -7.87
CA ILE A 64 11.35 -43.64 -6.99
C ILE A 64 10.78 -42.26 -6.66
N LYS A 65 9.49 -42.10 -6.89
CA LYS A 65 8.72 -40.89 -6.53
C LYS A 65 7.59 -41.30 -5.59
N ILE A 66 7.51 -40.62 -4.45
CA ILE A 66 6.45 -40.81 -3.44
C ILE A 66 5.71 -39.48 -3.23
N GLY A 67 4.39 -39.56 -3.07
CA GLY A 67 3.51 -38.40 -2.87
C GLY A 67 3.01 -37.77 -4.18
N GLU A 68 1.95 -36.96 -4.06
CA GLU A 68 1.38 -36.18 -5.17
C GLU A 68 2.28 -35.00 -5.55
N ASP A 69 2.12 -34.39 -6.73
CA ASP A 69 2.92 -33.22 -7.10
C ASP A 69 2.58 -32.00 -6.24
N ASP A 70 3.60 -31.45 -5.57
CA ASP A 70 3.48 -30.25 -4.74
C ASP A 70 4.19 -29.07 -5.41
N SER A 71 3.41 -28.03 -5.75
CA SER A 71 3.94 -26.78 -6.30
C SER A 71 4.98 -26.06 -5.41
N ASN A 72 5.06 -26.41 -4.12
CA ASN A 72 6.06 -25.88 -3.18
C ASN A 72 7.39 -26.64 -3.20
N GLU A 73 7.46 -27.80 -3.89
CA GLU A 73 8.64 -28.67 -3.97
C GLU A 73 9.20 -28.71 -5.40
N GLN A 74 10.44 -28.25 -5.57
CA GLN A 74 11.16 -28.33 -6.84
C GLN A 74 12.18 -29.48 -6.81
N LEU A 75 11.83 -30.59 -7.45
CA LEU A 75 12.58 -31.86 -7.35
C LEU A 75 13.62 -32.07 -8.47
N ASP A 76 13.71 -31.15 -9.44
CA ASP A 76 14.49 -31.35 -10.68
C ASP A 76 15.77 -30.51 -10.79
N HIS A 77 16.09 -29.66 -9.80
CA HIS A 77 17.28 -28.79 -9.82
C HIS A 77 18.31 -29.18 -8.74
N VAL A 78 19.46 -29.71 -9.17
CA VAL A 78 20.56 -30.12 -8.28
C VAL A 78 21.21 -28.89 -7.63
N GLY A 79 21.25 -28.85 -6.30
CA GLY A 79 21.93 -27.80 -5.53
C GLY A 79 21.07 -26.58 -5.13
N MET A 80 19.78 -26.55 -5.50
CA MET A 80 18.81 -25.59 -4.97
C MET A 80 17.99 -26.22 -3.83
N SER A 81 17.47 -25.41 -2.90
CA SER A 81 16.53 -25.91 -1.89
C SER A 81 15.34 -26.56 -2.59
N ALA A 82 14.99 -27.80 -2.23
CA ALA A 82 13.82 -28.49 -2.77
C ALA A 82 12.53 -27.73 -2.39
N THR A 83 12.40 -27.42 -1.10
CA THR A 83 11.32 -26.62 -0.53
C THR A 83 11.51 -25.13 -0.83
N GLN A 84 10.52 -24.48 -1.48
CA GLN A 84 10.59 -23.07 -1.86
C GLN A 84 10.07 -22.11 -0.78
N GLY A 85 9.17 -22.58 0.10
CA GLY A 85 8.58 -21.78 1.19
C GLY A 85 8.21 -22.63 2.41
N CYS A 86 8.06 -21.99 3.57
CA CYS A 86 7.73 -22.71 4.80
C CYS A 86 6.35 -23.36 4.72
N LYS A 87 6.26 -24.64 5.10
CA LYS A 87 5.01 -25.42 5.12
C LYS A 87 4.96 -26.22 6.41
N SER A 88 3.76 -26.51 6.92
CA SER A 88 3.61 -27.36 8.10
C SER A 88 2.78 -28.60 7.82
N TYR A 89 3.23 -29.70 8.41
CA TYR A 89 2.63 -31.02 8.30
C TYR A 89 2.19 -31.45 9.69
N LEU A 90 0.88 -31.61 9.88
CA LEU A 90 0.27 -31.96 11.15
C LEU A 90 -0.20 -33.41 11.09
N PHE A 91 0.27 -34.25 12.00
CA PHE A 91 -0.16 -35.63 12.13
C PHE A 91 -0.37 -36.01 13.59
N GLN A 92 -1.16 -37.05 13.83
CA GLN A 92 -1.46 -37.55 15.16
C GLN A 92 -0.40 -38.59 15.56
N ALA A 93 0.24 -38.40 16.71
CA ALA A 93 1.26 -39.32 17.22
C ALA A 93 0.73 -40.25 18.32
N ASP A 94 -0.24 -39.76 19.12
CA ASP A 94 -0.91 -40.55 20.17
C ASP A 94 -2.31 -39.96 20.43
N ASN A 95 -3.12 -40.60 21.28
CA ASN A 95 -4.42 -40.13 21.71
C ASN A 95 -4.33 -38.72 22.31
N ASN A 96 -4.87 -37.72 21.59
CA ASN A 96 -4.85 -36.30 21.92
C ASN A 96 -3.49 -35.57 21.80
N VAL A 97 -2.46 -36.18 21.22
CA VAL A 97 -1.17 -35.53 20.92
C VAL A 97 -0.96 -35.41 19.41
N TYR A 98 -0.78 -34.18 18.94
CA TYR A 98 -0.54 -33.86 17.54
C TYR A 98 0.86 -33.26 17.37
N ILE A 99 1.62 -33.78 16.39
CA ILE A 99 2.94 -33.25 16.03
C ILE A 99 2.79 -32.41 14.77
N ARG A 100 3.32 -31.20 14.83
CA ARG A 100 3.46 -30.30 13.68
C ARG A 100 4.93 -30.16 13.33
N LEU A 101 5.31 -30.68 12.17
CA LEU A 101 6.61 -30.42 11.57
C LEU A 101 6.50 -29.17 10.69
N ILE A 102 7.29 -28.15 11.00
CA ILE A 102 7.40 -26.92 10.22
C ILE A 102 8.66 -27.07 9.38
N ASP A 103 8.46 -27.33 8.11
CA ASP A 103 9.51 -27.45 7.11
C ASP A 103 9.92 -26.09 6.60
N SER A 104 11.23 -25.87 6.49
CA SER A 104 11.81 -24.61 6.03
C SER A 104 12.65 -24.84 4.77
N PRO A 105 12.81 -23.81 3.92
CA PRO A 105 13.83 -23.83 2.88
C PRO A 105 15.21 -24.21 3.45
N GLY A 106 16.01 -24.89 2.63
CA GLY A 106 17.40 -25.22 2.94
C GLY A 106 18.22 -23.97 3.24
N ILE A 107 19.08 -24.10 4.24
CA ILE A 107 20.00 -23.05 4.68
C ILE A 107 21.28 -23.14 3.83
N GLY A 108 21.83 -22.01 3.37
CA GLY A 108 23.01 -21.99 2.52
C GLY A 108 22.64 -22.19 1.05
N ASP A 109 21.72 -21.35 0.57
CA ASP A 109 21.23 -21.38 -0.80
C ASP A 109 22.34 -21.02 -1.81
N THR A 110 22.43 -21.76 -2.92
CA THR A 110 23.40 -21.47 -4.00
C THR A 110 23.14 -20.11 -4.68
N ARG A 111 21.97 -19.50 -4.45
CA ARG A 111 21.62 -18.13 -4.86
C ARG A 111 22.25 -17.05 -3.97
N GLY A 112 22.92 -17.41 -2.87
CA GLY A 112 23.74 -16.54 -2.03
C GLY A 112 23.05 -16.02 -0.76
N ILE A 113 23.83 -15.25 0.03
CA ILE A 113 23.47 -14.75 1.39
C ILE A 113 22.17 -13.92 1.40
N ASP A 114 21.91 -13.15 0.35
CA ASP A 114 20.68 -12.35 0.25
C ASP A 114 19.42 -13.23 0.14
N GLN A 115 19.53 -14.42 -0.45
CA GLN A 115 18.44 -15.38 -0.50
C GLN A 115 18.22 -16.03 0.88
N ASP A 116 19.29 -16.32 1.62
CA ASP A 116 19.21 -16.86 2.98
C ASP A 116 18.51 -15.87 3.94
N LYS A 117 18.77 -14.57 3.83
CA LYS A 117 18.04 -13.52 4.58
C LYS A 117 16.53 -13.56 4.30
N LYS A 118 16.13 -13.69 3.03
CA LYS A 118 14.71 -13.79 2.64
C LYS A 118 14.06 -15.09 3.12
N ASN A 119 14.79 -16.20 3.02
CA ASN A 119 14.36 -17.49 3.55
C ASN A 119 14.09 -17.37 5.06
N PHE A 120 14.93 -16.63 5.77
CA PHE A 120 14.77 -16.39 7.20
C PHE A 120 13.59 -15.47 7.54
N GLU A 121 13.38 -14.38 6.79
CA GLU A 121 12.18 -13.55 6.94
C GLU A 121 10.89 -14.36 6.71
N ASN A 122 10.91 -15.28 5.74
CA ASN A 122 9.81 -16.22 5.49
C ASN A 122 9.57 -17.16 6.67
N ILE A 123 10.63 -17.67 7.30
CA ILE A 123 10.54 -18.50 8.53
C ILE A 123 9.90 -17.69 9.66
N LEU A 124 10.39 -16.48 9.96
CA LEU A 124 9.82 -15.65 11.03
C LEU A 124 8.35 -15.30 10.79
N LYS A 125 8.00 -14.94 9.56
CA LYS A 125 6.62 -14.66 9.16
C LYS A 125 5.72 -15.89 9.33
N TYR A 126 6.21 -17.07 8.97
CA TYR A 126 5.48 -18.32 9.14
C TYR A 126 5.28 -18.64 10.61
N LEU A 127 6.36 -18.59 11.42
CA LEU A 127 6.32 -18.81 12.86
C LEU A 127 5.32 -17.90 13.57
N GLY A 128 5.11 -16.67 13.09
CA GLY A 128 4.14 -15.73 13.66
C GLY A 128 2.69 -16.21 13.71
N HIS A 129 2.32 -17.28 13.00
CA HIS A 129 1.00 -17.91 13.11
C HIS A 129 0.89 -18.88 14.30
N HIS A 130 1.99 -19.16 14.99
CA HIS A 130 2.06 -20.12 16.10
C HIS A 130 2.35 -19.40 17.42
N LYS A 131 1.88 -19.98 18.53
CA LYS A 131 2.08 -19.41 19.88
C LYS A 131 3.41 -19.83 20.52
N TYR A 132 3.83 -21.07 20.28
CA TYR A 132 4.99 -21.67 20.89
C TYR A 132 5.67 -22.69 19.98
N LEU A 133 6.99 -22.85 20.16
CA LEU A 133 7.82 -23.90 19.56
C LEU A 133 8.28 -24.86 20.66
N ASN A 134 8.11 -26.16 20.43
CA ASN A 134 8.58 -27.20 21.32
C ASN A 134 10.03 -27.60 21.00
N GLY A 135 10.41 -27.56 19.72
CA GLY A 135 11.73 -27.93 19.24
C GLY A 135 12.18 -27.17 18.00
N ILE A 136 13.50 -26.99 17.89
CA ILE A 136 14.21 -26.50 16.71
C ILE A 136 15.24 -27.58 16.37
N CYS A 137 14.92 -28.41 15.38
CA CYS A 137 15.77 -29.49 14.93
C CYS A 137 16.70 -29.01 13.82
N ILE A 138 18.00 -29.00 14.09
CA ILE A 138 19.04 -28.69 13.11
C ILE A 138 19.55 -30.01 12.53
N LEU A 139 19.22 -30.26 11.26
CA LEU A 139 19.62 -31.45 10.53
C LEU A 139 21.04 -31.30 9.98
N LEU A 140 21.85 -32.35 10.15
CA LEU A 140 23.27 -32.42 9.82
C LEU A 140 23.62 -33.77 9.17
N LYS A 141 24.66 -33.84 8.34
CA LYS A 141 25.28 -35.12 7.97
C LYS A 141 26.45 -35.41 8.93
N PRO A 142 26.71 -36.66 9.31
CA PRO A 142 27.73 -36.98 10.32
C PRO A 142 29.18 -37.02 9.79
N ASN A 143 29.40 -37.07 8.48
CA ASN A 143 30.74 -37.17 7.87
C ASN A 143 31.26 -35.85 7.27
N GLN A 144 30.92 -34.69 7.86
CA GLN A 144 31.41 -33.39 7.42
C GLN A 144 32.56 -32.93 8.34
N SER A 145 33.78 -33.37 8.04
CA SER A 145 35.00 -33.01 8.81
C SER A 145 35.32 -31.51 8.81
N ARG A 146 34.72 -30.76 7.88
CA ARG A 146 34.71 -29.30 7.86
C ARG A 146 33.26 -28.84 7.68
N LEU A 147 32.74 -28.08 8.64
CA LEU A 147 31.51 -27.33 8.42
C LEU A 147 31.77 -26.29 7.33
N ASN A 148 30.93 -26.25 6.31
CA ASN A 148 31.05 -25.29 5.22
C ASN A 148 31.10 -23.86 5.80
N VAL A 149 31.89 -22.95 5.22
CA VAL A 149 31.91 -21.53 5.61
C VAL A 149 30.49 -20.96 5.58
N ILE A 150 29.70 -21.42 4.60
CA ILE A 150 28.27 -21.10 4.45
C ILE A 150 27.50 -21.62 5.67
N PHE A 151 27.69 -22.88 6.08
CA PHE A 151 27.05 -23.43 7.27
C PHE A 151 27.40 -22.68 8.56
N LYS A 152 28.69 -22.36 8.75
CA LYS A 152 29.19 -21.60 9.92
C LYS A 152 28.51 -20.24 9.99
N PHE A 153 28.47 -19.53 8.86
CA PHE A 153 27.77 -18.26 8.73
C PHE A 153 26.28 -18.42 9.04
N CYS A 154 25.62 -19.44 8.48
CA CYS A 154 24.19 -19.60 8.63
C CYS A 154 23.73 -20.03 10.03
N ILE A 155 24.49 -20.85 10.76
CA ILE A 155 24.19 -21.12 12.18
C ILE A 155 24.32 -19.83 12.99
N GLN A 156 25.37 -19.04 12.75
CA GLN A 156 25.56 -17.78 13.47
C GLN A 156 24.45 -16.77 13.16
N GLU A 157 24.05 -16.64 11.90
CA GLU A 157 22.93 -15.80 11.48
C GLU A 157 21.61 -16.28 12.08
N LEU A 158 21.30 -17.57 11.95
CA LEU A 158 20.07 -18.16 12.48
C LEU A 158 19.93 -17.91 13.99
N LEU A 159 21.01 -18.14 14.75
CA LEU A 159 21.04 -17.90 16.19
C LEU A 159 20.98 -16.41 16.51
N SER A 160 21.46 -15.53 15.63
CA SER A 160 21.34 -14.08 15.81
C SER A 160 19.88 -13.66 15.99
N HIS A 161 18.96 -14.28 15.26
CA HIS A 161 17.54 -13.89 15.19
C HIS A 161 16.60 -14.62 16.15
N ILE A 162 17.06 -15.69 16.81
CA ILE A 162 16.25 -16.47 17.75
C ILE A 162 16.49 -15.94 19.17
N HIS A 163 15.41 -15.79 19.95
CA HIS A 163 15.52 -15.33 21.33
C HIS A 163 16.24 -16.34 22.23
N LYS A 164 17.11 -15.87 23.14
CA LYS A 164 17.98 -16.72 23.99
C LYS A 164 17.28 -17.80 24.81
N ASN A 165 16.02 -17.59 25.15
CA ASN A 165 15.21 -18.58 25.88
C ASN A 165 14.90 -19.85 25.06
N ALA A 166 15.10 -19.83 23.75
CA ALA A 166 14.92 -21.00 22.89
C ALA A 166 16.10 -21.99 22.94
N LYS A 167 17.20 -21.66 23.63
CA LYS A 167 18.43 -22.47 23.65
C LYS A 167 18.21 -23.93 24.04
N ASP A 168 17.28 -24.18 24.98
CA ASP A 168 16.97 -25.51 25.49
C ASP A 168 15.98 -26.27 24.58
N ASN A 169 15.45 -25.61 23.55
CA ASN A 169 14.61 -26.23 22.53
C ASN A 169 15.39 -26.62 21.27
N ILE A 170 16.70 -26.31 21.20
CA ILE A 170 17.55 -26.63 20.05
C ILE A 170 18.11 -28.04 20.19
N VAL A 171 17.93 -28.86 19.15
CA VAL A 171 18.45 -30.22 19.07
C VAL A 171 19.11 -30.47 17.71
N PHE A 172 20.08 -31.38 17.67
CA PHE A 172 20.84 -31.71 16.46
C PHE A 172 20.45 -33.12 15.98
N CYS A 173 20.04 -33.22 14.72
CA CYS A 173 19.58 -34.46 14.10
C CYS A 173 20.55 -34.85 12.98
N PHE A 174 21.32 -35.92 13.17
CA PHE A 174 22.26 -36.43 12.17
C PHE A 174 21.56 -37.41 11.25
N THR A 175 21.38 -37.03 9.99
CA THR A 175 20.78 -37.86 8.94
C THR A 175 21.85 -38.71 8.25
N ASN A 176 21.47 -39.90 7.79
CA ASN A 176 22.36 -40.85 7.10
C ASN A 176 23.50 -41.36 8.02
N ALA A 177 23.16 -41.66 9.28
CA ALA A 177 24.14 -42.04 10.30
C ALA A 177 24.59 -43.50 10.30
N ARG A 178 24.10 -44.33 9.36
CA ARG A 178 24.50 -45.74 9.26
C ARG A 178 26.01 -45.89 9.02
N GLY A 179 26.59 -45.07 8.15
CA GLY A 179 28.03 -45.08 7.84
C GLY A 179 28.93 -44.65 9.00
N THR A 180 28.37 -44.11 10.08
CA THR A 180 29.08 -43.72 11.31
C THR A 180 28.66 -44.56 12.51
N PHE A 181 28.09 -45.75 12.27
CA PHE A 181 27.59 -46.64 13.30
C PHE A 181 26.58 -45.94 14.24
N TYR A 182 25.69 -45.11 13.65
CA TYR A 182 24.66 -44.33 14.34
C TYR A 182 25.24 -43.33 15.35
N ARG A 183 26.33 -42.66 14.96
CA ARG A 183 27.01 -41.63 15.76
C ARG A 183 27.16 -40.32 14.97
N PRO A 184 27.34 -39.17 15.65
CA PRO A 184 27.51 -37.87 15.00
C PRO A 184 28.72 -37.72 14.07
N GLY A 185 29.68 -38.65 14.10
CA GLY A 185 30.86 -38.69 13.23
C GLY A 185 31.78 -37.46 13.34
N ASP A 186 32.49 -37.17 12.24
CA ASP A 186 33.47 -36.08 12.12
C ASP A 186 32.87 -34.68 12.15
N THR A 187 31.55 -34.55 12.02
CA THR A 187 30.85 -33.26 12.12
C THR A 187 30.83 -32.72 13.55
N LEU A 188 30.87 -33.60 14.56
CA LEU A 188 30.72 -33.20 15.97
C LEU A 188 31.84 -32.30 16.51
N PRO A 189 33.14 -32.58 16.28
CA PRO A 189 34.22 -31.67 16.70
C PRO A 189 34.06 -30.25 16.14
N ALA A 190 33.70 -30.13 14.86
CA ALA A 190 33.51 -28.84 14.20
C ALA A 190 32.30 -28.08 14.79
N LEU A 191 31.20 -28.79 15.07
CA LEU A 191 30.02 -28.21 15.73
C LEU A 191 30.35 -27.71 17.15
N LYS A 192 31.05 -28.53 17.96
CA LYS A 192 31.44 -28.15 19.32
C LYS A 192 32.34 -26.92 19.34
N SER A 193 33.30 -26.83 18.42
CA SER A 193 34.17 -25.66 18.28
C SER A 193 33.36 -24.39 18.03
N GLN A 194 32.39 -24.41 17.12
CA GLN A 194 31.54 -23.25 16.84
C GLN A 194 30.64 -22.86 18.00
N LEU A 195 30.06 -23.83 18.70
CA LEU A 195 29.21 -23.55 19.86
C LEU A 195 30.02 -23.03 21.05
N ASN A 196 31.28 -23.44 21.18
CA ASN A 196 32.21 -22.88 22.17
C ASN A 196 32.56 -21.41 21.85
N GLU A 197 32.88 -21.10 20.58
CA GLU A 197 33.07 -19.71 20.14
C GLU A 197 31.83 -18.85 20.45
N LEU A 198 30.64 -19.41 20.28
CA LEU A 198 29.38 -18.72 20.58
C LEU A 198 29.19 -18.54 22.09
N LYS A 199 29.50 -19.55 22.91
CA LYS A 199 29.43 -19.48 24.38
C LYS A 199 30.36 -18.40 24.93
N GLU A 200 31.60 -18.32 24.43
CA GLU A 200 32.58 -17.31 24.84
C GLU A 200 32.13 -15.89 24.50
N ARG A 201 31.48 -15.70 23.35
CA ARG A 201 31.04 -14.38 22.88
C ARG A 201 29.71 -13.91 23.47
N SER A 202 28.75 -14.82 23.67
CA SER A 202 27.36 -14.47 24.01
C SER A 202 26.94 -14.86 25.43
N GLY A 203 27.72 -15.70 26.11
CA GLY A 203 27.32 -16.31 27.38
C GLY A 203 26.19 -17.35 27.26
N VAL A 204 25.69 -17.63 26.05
CA VAL A 204 24.63 -18.63 25.82
C VAL A 204 25.25 -20.00 25.52
N GLU A 205 24.92 -20.99 26.34
CA GLU A 205 25.35 -22.36 26.15
C GLU A 205 24.24 -23.21 25.49
N ILE A 206 24.56 -23.81 24.33
CA ILE A 206 23.73 -24.81 23.65
C ILE A 206 24.33 -26.18 23.92
N LYS A 207 23.54 -27.10 24.48
CA LYS A 207 24.01 -28.42 24.90
C LYS A 207 24.27 -29.34 23.70
N THR A 208 25.40 -30.07 23.74
CA THR A 208 25.76 -31.12 22.76
C THR A 208 26.04 -32.44 23.47
N ASN A 209 25.01 -32.97 24.14
CA ASN A 209 25.06 -34.24 24.87
C ASN A 209 24.10 -35.26 24.23
N LYS A 210 23.97 -36.45 24.84
CA LYS A 210 23.09 -37.50 24.33
C LYS A 210 21.59 -37.14 24.35
N ASP A 211 21.19 -36.13 25.11
CA ASP A 211 19.79 -35.71 25.21
C ASP A 211 19.40 -34.71 24.12
N THR A 212 20.37 -34.10 23.45
CA THR A 212 20.14 -33.08 22.41
C THR A 212 20.67 -33.48 21.04
N MET A 213 21.18 -34.72 20.90
CA MET A 213 21.79 -35.21 19.68
C MET A 213 21.21 -36.58 19.30
N TYR A 214 20.62 -36.65 18.10
CA TYR A 214 19.87 -37.82 17.62
C TYR A 214 20.43 -38.26 16.27
N CYS A 215 20.59 -39.55 16.04
CA CYS A 215 21.20 -40.10 14.82
C CYS A 215 20.23 -41.01 14.08
N PHE A 216 19.81 -40.62 12.89
CA PHE A 216 18.82 -41.31 12.07
C PHE A 216 19.47 -41.89 10.80
N ASP A 217 18.96 -43.03 10.35
CA ASP A 217 19.22 -43.52 9.00
C ASP A 217 17.94 -43.49 8.16
N ASN A 218 17.76 -42.37 7.47
CA ASN A 218 16.61 -42.12 6.61
C ASN A 218 16.63 -43.00 5.33
N GLU A 219 17.72 -43.74 5.08
CA GLU A 219 17.81 -44.68 3.95
C GLU A 219 16.92 -45.92 4.18
N SER A 220 16.65 -46.32 5.43
CA SER A 220 15.69 -47.40 5.72
C SER A 220 14.24 -47.05 5.30
N PHE A 221 13.86 -45.77 5.36
CA PHE A 221 12.62 -45.29 4.77
C PHE A 221 12.64 -45.30 3.23
N ARG A 222 13.75 -44.89 2.60
CA ARG A 222 13.91 -44.96 1.13
C ARG A 222 13.83 -46.40 0.64
N PHE A 223 14.40 -47.33 1.39
CA PHE A 223 14.30 -48.77 1.15
C PHE A 223 12.84 -49.26 1.17
N LEU A 224 12.07 -48.90 2.20
CA LEU A 224 10.63 -49.21 2.27
C LEU A 224 9.86 -48.63 1.07
N ALA A 225 10.12 -47.38 0.70
CA ALA A 225 9.50 -46.73 -0.45
C ALA A 225 9.88 -47.42 -1.77
N ALA A 226 11.11 -47.92 -1.89
CA ALA A 226 11.57 -48.67 -3.05
C ALA A 226 10.88 -50.04 -3.18
N ILE A 227 10.72 -50.78 -2.08
CA ILE A 227 9.96 -52.04 -2.04
C ILE A 227 8.52 -51.79 -2.49
N LYS A 228 7.85 -50.77 -1.94
CA LYS A 228 6.49 -50.41 -2.36
C LYS A 228 6.40 -49.90 -3.81
N GLY A 229 7.52 -49.40 -4.34
CA GLY A 229 7.69 -49.04 -5.75
C GLY A 229 8.02 -50.22 -6.69
N GLY A 230 8.06 -51.45 -6.17
CA GLY A 230 8.29 -52.67 -6.96
C GLY A 230 9.76 -53.06 -7.15
N ILE A 231 10.69 -52.48 -6.38
CA ILE A 231 12.10 -52.91 -6.38
C ILE A 231 12.28 -54.12 -5.45
N ILE A 232 12.98 -55.13 -5.95
CA ILE A 232 13.31 -56.36 -5.23
C ILE A 232 14.72 -56.23 -4.65
N PHE A 233 14.90 -56.62 -3.38
CA PHE A 233 16.17 -56.63 -2.67
C PHE A 233 16.48 -58.02 -2.12
N THR A 234 17.74 -58.27 -1.72
CA THR A 234 18.13 -59.55 -1.13
C THR A 234 17.65 -59.69 0.32
N GLU A 235 17.59 -60.92 0.84
CA GLU A 235 17.28 -61.15 2.26
C GLU A 235 18.31 -60.52 3.20
N GLU A 236 19.57 -60.39 2.77
CA GLU A 236 20.62 -59.74 3.54
C GLU A 236 20.41 -58.22 3.61
N ASP A 237 20.00 -57.60 2.50
CA ASP A 237 19.62 -56.19 2.46
C ASP A 237 18.45 -55.91 3.41
N GLU A 238 17.39 -56.73 3.32
CA GLU A 238 16.21 -56.61 4.19
C GLU A 238 16.58 -56.68 5.67
N LYS A 239 17.40 -57.66 6.08
CA LYS A 239 17.87 -57.77 7.47
C LYS A 239 18.64 -56.54 7.91
N SER A 240 19.50 -56.01 7.05
CA SER A 240 20.33 -54.85 7.38
C SER A 240 19.51 -53.56 7.50
N PHE A 241 18.52 -53.35 6.62
CA PHE A 241 17.61 -52.21 6.70
C PHE A 241 16.58 -52.36 7.82
N ALA A 242 16.21 -53.58 8.23
CA ALA A 242 15.36 -53.81 9.40
C ALA A 242 16.05 -53.38 10.71
N GLU A 243 17.35 -53.66 10.87
CA GLU A 243 18.12 -53.15 12.02
C GLU A 243 18.16 -51.61 12.00
N SER A 244 18.43 -51.02 10.83
CA SER A 244 18.47 -49.57 10.64
C SER A 244 17.13 -48.89 10.96
N TRP A 245 16.01 -49.50 10.53
CA TRP A 245 14.66 -49.05 10.86
C TRP A 245 14.47 -49.02 12.37
N LYS A 246 14.79 -50.12 13.06
CA LYS A 246 14.61 -50.22 14.51
C LYS A 246 15.40 -49.17 15.28
N ARG A 247 16.66 -48.93 14.89
CA ARG A 247 17.49 -47.86 15.47
C ARG A 247 16.85 -46.47 15.28
N SER A 248 16.32 -46.20 14.09
CA SER A 248 15.69 -44.92 13.76
C SER A 248 14.35 -44.72 14.48
N VAL A 249 13.58 -45.80 14.70
CA VAL A 249 12.38 -45.81 15.54
C VAL A 249 12.73 -45.41 16.98
N ASP A 250 13.70 -46.10 17.59
CA ASP A 250 14.11 -45.84 18.98
C ASP A 250 14.60 -44.39 19.17
N GLU A 251 15.39 -43.86 18.22
CA GLU A 251 15.84 -42.46 18.25
C GLU A 251 14.69 -41.46 18.02
N SER A 252 13.70 -41.80 17.19
CA SER A 252 12.53 -40.95 16.94
C SER A 252 11.67 -40.79 18.20
N PHE A 253 11.47 -41.88 18.95
CA PHE A 253 10.78 -41.84 20.23
C PHE A 253 11.54 -41.05 21.30
N LYS A 254 12.88 -41.17 21.37
CA LYS A 254 13.68 -40.35 22.29
C LYS A 254 13.57 -38.85 21.96
N LEU A 255 13.71 -38.48 20.69
CA LEU A 255 13.55 -37.10 20.23
C LEU A 255 12.16 -36.57 20.57
N PHE A 256 11.12 -37.33 20.24
CA PHE A 256 9.74 -36.96 20.56
C PHE A 256 9.54 -36.76 22.07
N THR A 257 10.02 -37.68 22.90
CA THR A 257 9.87 -37.64 24.37
C THR A 257 10.55 -36.40 24.96
N TYR A 258 11.76 -36.07 24.48
CA TYR A 258 12.47 -34.87 24.90
C TYR A 258 11.72 -33.59 24.52
N LEU A 259 11.27 -33.46 23.27
CA LEU A 259 10.55 -32.27 22.80
C LEU A 259 9.16 -32.12 23.45
N ALA A 260 8.50 -33.23 23.78
CA ALA A 260 7.19 -33.24 24.43
C ALA A 260 7.23 -32.86 25.92
N SER A 261 8.38 -33.04 26.58
CA SER A 261 8.62 -32.76 28.00
C SER A 261 9.33 -31.42 28.24
N SER A 262 10.07 -30.91 27.26
CA SER A 262 10.72 -29.60 27.30
C SER A 262 9.72 -28.43 27.39
N LYS A 263 10.11 -27.37 28.12
CA LYS A 263 9.33 -26.13 28.21
C LYS A 263 9.24 -25.48 26.82
N PRO A 264 8.05 -25.22 26.27
CA PRO A 264 7.95 -24.61 24.94
C PRO A 264 8.45 -23.16 24.92
N HIS A 265 9.21 -22.82 23.90
CA HIS A 265 9.63 -21.45 23.61
C HIS A 265 8.45 -20.62 23.10
N LYS A 266 8.26 -19.41 23.64
CA LYS A 266 7.19 -18.51 23.18
C LYS A 266 7.66 -17.77 21.92
N ILE A 267 6.93 -17.95 20.82
CA ILE A 267 7.30 -17.34 19.54
C ILE A 267 7.21 -15.81 19.60
N LYS A 268 6.30 -15.26 20.41
CA LYS A 268 6.19 -13.81 20.67
C LYS A 268 7.55 -13.23 21.06
N ASP A 269 8.33 -13.90 21.89
CA ASP A 269 9.62 -13.40 22.37
C ASP A 269 10.62 -13.24 21.21
N THR A 270 10.62 -14.16 20.24
CA THR A 270 11.42 -14.06 19.01
C THR A 270 10.92 -12.95 18.09
N LEU A 271 9.60 -12.79 17.92
CA LEU A 271 9.05 -11.74 17.05
C LEU A 271 9.25 -10.34 17.62
N SER A 272 8.99 -10.17 18.93
CA SER A 272 9.20 -8.91 19.64
C SER A 272 10.66 -8.49 19.59
N LEU A 273 11.59 -9.44 19.75
CA LEU A 273 13.03 -9.19 19.57
C LEU A 273 13.35 -8.62 18.18
N ASN A 274 12.86 -9.25 17.13
CA ASN A 274 13.13 -8.81 15.75
C ASN A 274 12.45 -7.48 15.42
N HIS A 275 11.26 -7.23 15.98
CA HIS A 275 10.56 -5.95 15.83
C HIS A 275 11.31 -4.81 16.51
N ALA A 276 11.68 -4.99 17.77
CA ALA A 276 12.43 -4.00 18.55
C ALA A 276 13.79 -3.70 17.90
N ARG A 277 14.48 -4.72 17.37
CA ARG A 277 15.72 -4.52 16.60
C ARG A 277 15.52 -3.64 15.38
N LYS A 278 14.44 -3.86 14.62
CA LYS A 278 14.13 -3.05 13.44
C LYS A 278 13.92 -1.58 13.81
N ILE A 279 13.22 -1.31 14.91
CA ILE A 279 13.02 0.05 15.45
C ILE A 279 14.36 0.71 15.75
N VAL A 280 15.24 0.03 16.50
CA VAL A 280 16.56 0.56 16.85
C VAL A 280 17.40 0.86 15.61
N ILE A 281 17.41 -0.03 14.61
CA ILE A 281 18.15 0.17 13.36
C ILE A 281 17.62 1.39 12.59
N VAL A 282 16.30 1.51 12.43
CA VAL A 282 15.68 2.62 11.69
C VAL A 282 15.88 3.97 12.38
N LEU A 283 15.86 4.01 13.72
CA LEU A 283 15.99 5.24 14.49
C LEU A 283 17.43 5.71 14.69
N SER A 284 18.43 4.85 14.52
CA SER A 284 19.84 5.17 14.75
C SER A 284 20.27 6.48 14.05
N LYS A 285 20.23 6.53 12.73
CA LYS A 285 20.66 7.71 11.95
C LYS A 285 19.83 8.99 12.24
N PRO A 286 18.49 8.95 12.27
CA PRO A 286 17.67 10.11 12.65
C PRO A 286 18.03 10.71 14.02
N LEU A 287 18.30 9.87 15.03
CA LEU A 287 18.68 10.34 16.36
C LEU A 287 20.03 11.06 16.35
N ALA A 288 20.97 10.63 15.51
CA ALA A 288 22.24 11.34 15.33
C ALA A 288 22.07 12.74 14.76
N GLU A 289 21.30 12.85 13.68
CA GLU A 289 21.10 14.12 12.99
C GLU A 289 20.34 15.12 13.88
N ILE A 290 19.37 14.66 14.68
CA ILE A 290 18.65 15.50 15.63
C ILE A 290 19.53 15.92 16.82
N GLY A 291 20.39 15.03 17.34
CA GLY A 291 21.35 15.41 18.37
C GLY A 291 22.27 16.55 17.93
N GLN A 292 22.69 16.55 16.67
CA GLN A 292 23.49 17.64 16.07
C GLN A 292 22.66 18.91 15.88
N LEU A 293 21.43 18.77 15.40
CA LEU A 293 20.51 19.89 15.19
C LEU A 293 20.22 20.64 16.50
N ILE A 294 20.01 19.92 17.61
CA ILE A 294 19.80 20.49 18.94
C ILE A 294 21.00 21.36 19.35
N GLN A 295 22.23 20.87 19.18
CA GLN A 295 23.45 21.62 19.52
C GLN A 295 23.62 22.89 18.69
N VAL A 296 23.19 22.86 17.43
CA VAL A 296 23.21 24.01 16.54
C VAL A 296 22.19 25.04 17.00
N ASN A 297 20.95 24.62 17.27
CA ASN A 297 19.89 25.51 17.73
C ASN A 297 20.27 26.19 19.06
N ILE A 298 20.89 25.46 19.99
CA ILE A 298 21.43 26.06 21.23
C ILE A 298 22.47 27.14 20.91
N SER A 299 23.39 26.91 19.97
CA SER A 299 24.39 27.91 19.57
C SER A 299 23.77 29.15 18.93
N LEU A 300 22.81 28.99 18.01
CA LEU A 300 22.11 30.10 17.34
C LEU A 300 21.33 30.96 18.34
N ILE A 301 20.65 30.32 19.31
CA ILE A 301 19.90 31.03 20.35
C ILE A 301 20.84 31.83 21.26
N ARG A 302 22.02 31.28 21.61
CA ARG A 302 23.03 31.99 22.42
C ARG A 302 23.63 33.20 21.69
N GLU A 303 23.88 33.07 20.40
CA GLU A 303 24.36 34.18 19.56
C GLU A 303 23.33 35.33 19.54
N GLN A 304 22.06 35.00 19.36
CA GLN A 304 20.98 35.99 19.47
C GLN A 304 20.83 36.60 20.86
N GLN A 305 21.02 35.83 21.94
CA GLN A 305 21.02 36.38 23.30
C GLN A 305 22.12 37.44 23.44
N ASN A 306 23.34 37.16 22.96
CA ASN A 306 24.44 38.12 22.97
C ASN A 306 24.14 39.36 22.10
N ASP A 307 23.55 39.18 20.91
CA ASP A 307 23.19 40.29 20.04
C ASP A 307 22.15 41.21 20.68
N ILE A 308 21.13 40.62 21.31
CA ILE A 308 20.09 41.36 22.02
C ILE A 308 20.68 42.05 23.25
N GLU A 309 21.56 41.38 24.00
CA GLU A 309 22.28 41.93 25.15
C GLU A 309 23.15 43.14 24.79
N ASN A 310 23.71 43.18 23.58
CA ASN A 310 24.51 44.30 23.07
C ASN A 310 23.70 45.35 22.28
N PHE A 311 22.41 45.10 22.05
CA PHE A 311 21.54 46.01 21.28
C PHE A 311 21.17 47.28 22.06
N SER A 312 21.30 48.45 21.42
CA SER A 312 21.16 49.78 22.03
C SER A 312 20.14 50.71 21.36
N GLN A 313 19.42 50.25 20.32
CA GLN A 313 18.49 51.09 19.52
C GLN A 313 17.02 51.04 20.03
N SER A 314 16.05 51.50 19.23
CA SER A 314 14.64 51.69 19.62
C SER A 314 13.83 50.40 19.79
N ILE A 315 12.65 50.50 20.42
CA ILE A 315 11.73 49.38 20.66
C ILE A 315 11.24 48.74 19.35
N GLU A 316 10.94 49.55 18.33
CA GLU A 316 10.41 49.09 17.03
C GLU A 316 11.42 48.18 16.28
N GLN A 317 12.73 48.42 16.42
CA GLN A 317 13.76 47.58 15.80
C GLN A 317 14.08 46.32 16.62
N LEU A 318 13.65 46.27 17.89
CA LEU A 318 13.72 45.08 18.72
C LEU A 318 12.65 44.05 18.31
N GLU A 319 11.52 44.51 17.75
CA GLU A 319 10.39 43.67 17.34
C GLU A 319 10.77 42.71 16.19
N ASP A 320 11.62 43.15 15.27
CA ASP A 320 12.17 42.30 14.19
C ASP A 320 13.10 41.19 14.69
N ARG A 321 13.60 41.30 15.93
CA ARG A 321 14.51 40.33 16.57
C ARG A 321 13.81 39.41 17.57
N LEU A 322 12.48 39.46 17.64
CA LEU A 322 11.66 38.61 18.53
C LEU A 322 11.62 37.14 18.10
N TYR A 323 11.78 36.89 16.81
CA TYR A 323 11.70 35.54 16.27
C TYR A 323 12.88 34.68 16.72
N ILE A 324 12.60 33.46 17.15
CA ILE A 324 13.62 32.44 17.38
C ILE A 324 13.77 31.64 16.09
N PRO A 325 14.85 31.80 15.31
CA PRO A 325 15.14 30.96 14.17
C PRO A 325 15.52 29.58 14.69
N GLN A 326 14.71 28.58 14.35
CA GLN A 326 14.97 27.18 14.65
C GLN A 326 15.30 26.47 13.35
N LEU A 327 16.51 25.92 13.26
CA LEU A 327 16.86 25.00 12.19
C LEU A 327 16.14 23.67 12.46
N ASP A 328 15.45 23.16 11.44
CA ASP A 328 14.70 21.90 11.48
C ASP A 328 15.02 21.04 10.25
N LEU A 329 14.65 19.77 10.30
CA LEU A 329 14.89 18.80 9.23
C LEU A 329 13.57 18.32 8.61
N GLU A 330 13.49 18.38 7.29
CA GLU A 330 12.39 17.82 6.51
C GLU A 330 12.91 16.67 5.62
N PRO A 331 12.37 15.44 5.76
CA PRO A 331 12.77 14.33 4.92
C PRO A 331 12.25 14.51 3.50
N VAL A 332 13.17 14.52 2.54
CA VAL A 332 12.91 14.48 1.10
C VAL A 332 12.94 13.03 0.65
N GLN A 333 11.78 12.50 0.29
CA GLN A 333 11.67 11.14 -0.21
C GLN A 333 12.28 11.05 -1.61
N LEU A 334 13.20 10.10 -1.81
CA LEU A 334 13.72 9.77 -3.13
C LEU A 334 12.87 8.65 -3.73
N GLY A 335 12.43 8.79 -4.99
CA GLY A 335 11.61 7.78 -5.66
C GLY A 335 12.37 6.48 -5.99
N TYR A 336 13.70 6.49 -5.97
CA TYR A 336 14.60 5.35 -6.21
C TYR A 336 15.90 5.55 -5.39
N PRO A 337 16.63 4.47 -5.03
CA PRO A 337 17.95 4.58 -4.43
C PRO A 337 18.90 5.40 -5.31
N ARG A 338 19.59 6.37 -4.70
CA ARG A 338 20.63 7.17 -5.33
C ARG A 338 21.99 6.67 -4.86
N THR A 339 22.92 6.43 -5.79
CA THR A 339 24.31 6.11 -5.42
C THR A 339 25.08 7.41 -5.19
N VAL A 340 25.64 7.56 -3.99
CA VAL A 340 26.50 8.69 -3.61
C VAL A 340 27.89 8.20 -3.23
N CYS A 341 28.89 9.07 -3.38
CA CYS A 341 30.25 8.79 -2.95
C CYS A 341 30.54 9.46 -1.61
N THR A 342 31.14 8.72 -0.68
CA THR A 342 31.55 9.19 0.65
C THR A 342 33.01 9.66 0.70
N SER A 343 33.73 9.59 -0.42
CA SER A 343 35.12 10.04 -0.53
C SER A 343 35.26 11.54 -0.28
N LYS A 344 36.37 11.96 0.34
CA LYS A 344 36.63 13.36 0.72
C LYS A 344 36.57 14.33 -0.47
N CYS A 345 36.91 13.88 -1.68
CA CYS A 345 36.83 14.71 -2.89
C CYS A 345 35.40 14.86 -3.46
N CYS A 346 34.45 14.05 -3.00
CA CYS A 346 33.06 13.98 -3.51
C CYS A 346 32.01 14.48 -2.52
N VAL A 347 32.46 14.83 -1.31
CA VAL A 347 31.65 15.35 -0.24
C VAL A 347 32.12 16.77 0.04
N GLU A 348 31.19 17.70 -0.03
CA GLU A 348 31.41 19.07 0.43
C GLU A 348 30.84 19.20 1.83
N VAL A 349 31.54 19.93 2.69
CA VAL A 349 31.05 20.20 4.02
C VAL A 349 30.49 21.62 4.00
N LEU A 350 29.18 21.74 3.85
CA LEU A 350 28.49 23.03 3.88
C LEU A 350 28.57 23.60 5.30
N THR A 351 29.06 24.83 5.42
CA THR A 351 29.01 25.57 6.67
C THR A 351 27.70 26.34 6.76
N ILE A 352 27.01 26.23 7.90
CA ILE A 352 25.74 26.91 8.17
C ILE A 352 25.92 27.74 9.44
N GLY A 353 25.51 29.02 9.39
CA GLY A 353 25.70 30.03 10.45
C GLY A 353 26.86 30.99 10.17
N GLU A 354 26.73 32.26 10.58
CA GLU A 354 27.69 33.35 10.30
C GLU A 354 29.11 33.06 10.87
N ASN A 355 29.20 32.18 11.87
CA ASN A 355 30.45 31.79 12.53
C ASN A 355 31.01 30.40 12.14
N ASN A 356 30.63 29.85 10.98
CA ASN A 356 31.12 28.53 10.50
C ASN A 356 30.88 27.36 11.50
N SER A 357 29.84 27.45 12.33
CA SER A 357 29.63 26.56 13.47
C SER A 357 29.08 25.17 13.09
N LEU A 358 28.44 25.06 11.93
CA LEU A 358 27.87 23.81 11.40
C LEU A 358 28.70 23.28 10.24
N LYS A 359 28.80 21.97 10.08
CA LYS A 359 29.51 21.29 8.99
C LYS A 359 28.64 20.16 8.45
N LYS A 360 27.76 20.45 7.48
CA LYS A 360 26.88 19.46 6.85
C LYS A 360 27.60 18.75 5.72
N LYS A 361 27.75 17.43 5.78
CA LYS A 361 28.20 16.62 4.64
C LYS A 361 27.13 16.65 3.54
N ASN A 362 27.36 17.45 2.52
CA ASN A 362 26.63 17.47 1.28
C ASN A 362 27.35 16.58 0.27
N TYR A 363 26.65 15.57 -0.27
CA TYR A 363 27.22 14.72 -1.31
C TYR A 363 27.26 15.49 -2.63
N LYS A 364 28.28 16.32 -2.81
CA LYS A 364 28.51 17.17 -3.98
C LYS A 364 28.37 16.38 -5.28
N THR A 365 28.85 15.14 -5.28
CA THR A 365 28.75 14.26 -6.44
C THR A 365 27.71 13.16 -6.22
N HIS A 366 26.57 13.30 -6.87
CA HIS A 366 25.59 12.23 -7.03
C HIS A 366 26.03 11.30 -8.18
N CYS A 367 26.75 10.25 -7.83
CA CYS A 367 27.37 9.32 -8.78
C CYS A 367 26.35 8.59 -9.67
N HIS A 368 25.16 8.28 -9.14
CA HIS A 368 24.07 7.72 -9.93
C HIS A 368 22.72 8.19 -9.38
N THR A 369 21.95 8.93 -10.17
CA THR A 369 20.69 9.55 -9.73
C THR A 369 19.56 8.54 -9.50
N ARG A 370 19.59 7.38 -10.18
CA ARG A 370 18.64 6.27 -10.01
C ARG A 370 19.37 4.94 -10.20
N CYS A 371 19.72 4.28 -9.10
CA CYS A 371 20.33 2.96 -9.16
C CYS A 371 19.26 1.88 -9.04
N TYR A 372 19.26 0.94 -10.00
CA TYR A 372 18.33 -0.19 -10.06
C TYR A 372 18.90 -1.48 -9.46
N LEU A 373 20.05 -1.40 -8.80
CA LEU A 373 20.58 -2.56 -8.08
C LEU A 373 19.69 -2.84 -6.87
N ASP A 374 19.21 -4.07 -6.80
CA ASP A 374 18.26 -4.62 -5.83
C ASP A 374 18.95 -5.29 -4.62
N ASN A 375 20.25 -5.59 -4.74
CA ASN A 375 21.07 -6.24 -3.72
C ASN A 375 22.10 -5.29 -3.05
N VAL A 376 21.81 -3.98 -3.03
CA VAL A 376 22.62 -2.99 -2.32
C VAL A 376 21.84 -2.40 -1.16
N GLU A 377 22.25 -2.74 0.05
CA GLU A 377 21.68 -2.18 1.28
C GLU A 377 21.92 -0.67 1.36
N CYS A 378 20.87 0.08 1.71
CA CYS A 378 20.94 1.53 1.81
C CYS A 378 21.78 1.95 3.03
N ASN A 379 22.58 3.01 2.86
CA ASN A 379 23.54 3.57 3.82
C ASN A 379 24.73 2.66 4.14
N VAL A 380 24.95 1.58 3.39
CA VAL A 380 26.11 0.70 3.56
C VAL A 380 27.19 1.06 2.54
N VAL A 381 28.37 1.45 3.02
CA VAL A 381 29.59 1.59 2.21
C VAL A 381 30.23 0.22 1.98
N ASN A 382 31.09 0.09 0.97
CA ASN A 382 31.80 -1.16 0.68
C ASN A 382 30.87 -2.36 0.36
N ASN A 383 29.67 -2.11 -0.18
CA ASN A 383 28.85 -3.17 -0.73
C ASN A 383 29.35 -3.57 -2.13
N SER A 384 29.85 -4.79 -2.28
CA SER A 384 30.45 -5.30 -3.53
C SER A 384 29.51 -5.29 -4.72
N ALA A 385 28.19 -5.33 -4.49
CA ALA A 385 27.21 -5.21 -5.57
C ALA A 385 27.25 -3.85 -6.27
N LEU A 386 27.76 -2.79 -5.62
CA LEU A 386 27.94 -1.48 -6.24
C LEU A 386 28.93 -1.48 -7.40
N GLN A 387 29.81 -2.49 -7.52
CA GLN A 387 30.64 -2.69 -8.72
C GLN A 387 29.81 -2.83 -9.99
N LYS A 388 28.57 -3.31 -9.87
CA LYS A 388 27.60 -3.46 -10.97
C LYS A 388 26.77 -2.20 -11.20
N CYS A 389 26.97 -1.14 -10.43
CA CYS A 389 26.24 0.11 -10.61
C CYS A 389 26.65 0.72 -11.96
N ASN A 390 25.70 1.26 -12.71
CA ASN A 390 25.97 1.87 -14.03
C ASN A 390 26.99 3.02 -13.97
N ALA A 391 27.16 3.63 -12.79
CA ALA A 391 28.20 4.62 -12.56
C ALA A 391 29.62 4.01 -12.50
N MET A 392 29.78 2.70 -12.34
CA MET A 392 31.07 2.01 -12.22
C MET A 392 31.55 1.44 -13.56
N ARG A 393 32.87 1.46 -13.75
CA ARG A 393 33.61 0.69 -14.78
C ARG A 393 34.84 0.10 -14.10
N ASP A 394 35.05 -1.20 -14.19
CA ASP A 394 36.27 -1.84 -13.66
C ASP A 394 36.57 -1.48 -12.19
N GLY A 395 35.50 -1.32 -11.38
CA GLY A 395 35.61 -0.93 -9.97
C GLY A 395 35.81 0.56 -9.69
N ILE A 396 35.89 1.41 -10.71
CA ILE A 396 36.06 2.86 -10.60
C ILE A 396 34.81 3.60 -11.08
N CYS A 397 34.37 4.60 -10.32
CA CYS A 397 33.21 5.42 -10.66
C CYS A 397 33.51 6.40 -11.80
N LYS A 398 32.81 6.28 -12.93
CA LYS A 398 32.92 7.17 -14.10
C LYS A 398 32.51 8.61 -13.81
N LYS A 399 31.75 8.87 -12.74
CA LYS A 399 31.30 10.21 -12.37
C LYS A 399 32.25 10.94 -11.43
N CYS A 400 32.88 10.23 -10.49
CA CYS A 400 33.68 10.87 -9.45
C CYS A 400 35.13 10.37 -9.36
N GLY A 401 35.50 9.34 -10.12
CA GLY A 401 36.85 8.76 -10.14
C GLY A 401 37.21 7.92 -8.91
N CYS A 402 36.32 7.79 -7.92
CA CYS A 402 36.59 7.02 -6.71
C CYS A 402 36.30 5.52 -6.89
N ILE A 403 36.95 4.68 -6.08
CA ILE A 403 36.74 3.23 -6.04
C ILE A 403 35.33 2.93 -5.49
N TRP A 404 34.71 1.86 -5.99
CA TRP A 404 33.35 1.43 -5.62
C TRP A 404 33.14 1.27 -4.11
N ASP A 405 34.17 0.92 -3.34
CA ASP A 405 34.13 0.72 -1.89
C ASP A 405 33.81 2.02 -1.11
N LYS A 406 33.99 3.18 -1.75
CA LYS A 406 33.64 4.51 -1.22
C LYS A 406 32.23 4.97 -1.60
N HIS A 407 31.36 4.08 -2.06
CA HIS A 407 30.01 4.43 -2.50
C HIS A 407 28.95 3.72 -1.67
N MET A 408 27.76 4.31 -1.60
CA MET A 408 26.59 3.73 -0.93
C MET A 408 25.28 4.18 -1.60
N HIS A 409 24.19 3.47 -1.33
CA HIS A 409 22.85 3.92 -1.68
C HIS A 409 22.24 4.80 -0.60
N ILE A 410 21.50 5.83 -0.99
CA ILE A 410 20.62 6.59 -0.11
C ILE A 410 19.20 6.59 -0.67
N SER A 411 18.20 6.49 0.18
CA SER A 411 16.78 6.35 -0.18
C SER A 411 15.90 7.51 0.31
N TYR A 412 16.48 8.43 1.06
CA TYR A 412 15.92 9.71 1.47
C TYR A 412 17.07 10.68 1.75
N GLU A 413 16.80 11.98 1.65
CA GLU A 413 17.73 13.05 2.01
C GLU A 413 17.03 14.02 2.97
N ASN A 414 17.70 14.47 4.04
CA ASN A 414 17.09 15.45 4.95
C ASN A 414 17.45 16.88 4.49
N ARG A 415 16.42 17.62 4.07
CA ARG A 415 16.51 19.05 3.74
C ARG A 415 16.41 19.85 5.01
N HIS A 416 17.24 20.87 5.15
CA HIS A 416 17.18 21.76 6.31
C HIS A 416 16.19 22.88 6.01
N VAL A 417 15.35 23.23 6.97
CA VAL A 417 14.41 24.34 6.88
C VAL A 417 14.59 25.23 8.11
N ILE A 418 14.54 26.54 7.92
CA ILE A 418 14.55 27.49 9.02
C ILE A 418 13.11 27.80 9.35
N LYS A 419 12.70 27.53 10.59
CA LYS A 419 11.38 27.87 11.12
C LYS A 419 11.53 29.09 12.04
N HIS A 420 10.77 30.14 11.76
CA HIS A 420 10.66 31.27 12.68
C HIS A 420 9.52 30.98 13.65
N ILE A 421 9.85 30.80 14.93
CA ILE A 421 8.87 30.52 15.98
C ILE A 421 8.60 31.82 16.75
N VAL A 422 7.32 32.13 16.93
CA VAL A 422 6.83 33.25 17.74
C VAL A 422 6.28 32.69 19.05
N ASP A 423 6.80 33.14 20.19
CA ASP A 423 6.22 32.81 21.49
C ASP A 423 5.08 33.79 21.81
N LEU A 424 3.85 33.26 21.89
CA LEU A 424 2.63 34.03 22.13
C LEU A 424 2.59 34.68 23.53
N ASN A 425 3.31 34.14 24.51
CA ASN A 425 3.41 34.78 25.83
C ASN A 425 4.27 36.04 25.78
N ILE A 426 5.25 36.10 24.89
CA ILE A 426 6.10 37.27 24.67
C ILE A 426 5.31 38.38 23.98
N GLU A 427 4.49 38.05 22.97
CA GLU A 427 3.63 39.05 22.32
C GLU A 427 2.72 39.75 23.32
N ASN A 428 2.27 39.03 24.36
CA ASN A 428 1.46 39.57 25.45
C ASN A 428 2.31 40.35 26.48
N GLN A 429 3.48 39.86 26.89
CA GLN A 429 4.37 40.58 27.82
C GLN A 429 4.98 41.84 27.22
N ILE A 430 5.23 41.88 25.90
CA ILE A 430 5.68 43.07 25.17
C ILE A 430 4.59 44.14 25.12
N LYS A 431 3.32 43.73 25.07
CA LYS A 431 2.15 44.63 25.14
C LYS A 431 1.95 45.24 26.54
N GLU A 432 2.42 44.57 27.60
CA GLU A 432 2.20 44.97 28.99
C GLU A 432 3.37 45.73 29.66
N THR A 433 4.62 45.53 29.22
CA THR A 433 5.82 46.08 29.88
C THR A 433 6.15 47.53 29.47
N LYS A 434 6.52 48.40 30.43
CA LYS A 434 6.68 49.86 30.22
C LYS A 434 8.08 50.35 29.80
N SER A 435 9.16 49.58 29.99
CA SER A 435 10.54 50.02 29.63
C SER A 435 11.29 49.07 28.69
N PHE A 436 12.21 49.63 27.89
CA PHE A 436 13.06 48.91 26.93
C PHE A 436 13.98 47.87 27.59
N GLN A 437 14.54 48.17 28.77
CA GLN A 437 15.41 47.24 29.51
C GLN A 437 14.67 46.02 30.03
N GLU A 438 13.43 46.18 30.51
CA GLU A 438 12.61 45.07 31.01
C GLU A 438 12.18 44.14 29.86
N LYS A 439 11.81 44.68 28.69
CA LYS A 439 11.52 43.89 27.49
C LYS A 439 12.72 43.06 27.04
N LYS A 440 13.91 43.66 27.03
CA LYS A 440 15.17 43.00 26.68
C LYS A 440 15.50 41.83 27.62
N LYS A 441 15.32 42.03 28.92
CA LYS A 441 15.55 40.98 29.94
C LYS A 441 14.58 39.81 29.78
N ALA A 442 13.29 40.08 29.57
CA ALA A 442 12.27 39.04 29.35
C ALA A 442 12.57 38.16 28.12
N ILE A 443 13.03 38.77 27.02
CA ILE A 443 13.40 38.03 25.80
C ILE A 443 14.62 37.13 26.04
N ILE A 444 15.63 37.60 26.78
CA ILE A 444 16.82 36.80 27.11
C ILE A 444 16.46 35.61 28.01
N GLU A 445 15.61 35.82 29.01
CA GLU A 445 15.13 34.77 29.92
C GLU A 445 14.35 33.66 29.17
N ASP A 446 13.51 34.03 28.20
CA ASP A 446 12.78 33.06 27.38
C ASP A 446 13.71 32.24 26.47
N LYS A 447 14.65 32.91 25.80
CA LYS A 447 15.69 32.22 25.01
C LYS A 447 16.51 31.25 25.89
N GLN A 448 16.76 31.60 27.15
CA GLN A 448 17.44 30.73 28.11
C GLN A 448 16.59 29.50 28.46
N LYS A 449 15.29 29.69 28.75
CA LYS A 449 14.34 28.60 28.97
C LYS A 449 14.29 27.63 27.78
N ARG A 450 14.35 28.15 26.55
CA ARG A 450 14.39 27.35 25.32
C ARG A 450 15.68 26.52 25.20
N ILE A 451 16.83 27.11 25.53
CA ILE A 451 18.12 26.39 25.60
C ILE A 451 18.03 25.23 26.59
N ASP A 452 17.42 25.44 27.76
CA ASP A 452 17.34 24.41 28.79
C ASP A 452 16.37 23.27 28.41
N GLN A 453 15.28 23.57 27.70
CA GLN A 453 14.43 22.55 27.07
C GLN A 453 15.22 21.71 26.05
N LEU A 454 15.99 22.36 25.17
CA LEU A 454 16.81 21.67 24.16
C LEU A 454 17.89 20.77 24.79
N LYS A 455 18.56 21.22 25.87
CA LYS A 455 19.51 20.39 26.62
C LYS A 455 18.84 19.18 27.27
N ASN A 456 17.64 19.36 27.81
CA ASN A 456 16.87 18.26 28.40
C ASN A 456 16.51 17.20 27.35
N GLU A 457 16.01 17.60 26.18
CA GLU A 457 15.75 16.66 25.09
C GLU A 457 17.00 15.91 24.63
N GLN A 458 18.14 16.60 24.56
CA GLN A 458 19.41 15.96 24.21
C GLN A 458 19.82 14.88 25.21
N GLN A 459 19.64 15.15 26.51
CA GLN A 459 19.94 14.19 27.56
C GLN A 459 19.03 12.96 27.45
N ILE A 460 17.71 13.16 27.23
CA ILE A 460 16.75 12.07 27.00
C ILE A 460 17.15 11.23 25.78
N ILE A 461 17.48 11.85 24.64
CA ILE A 461 17.94 11.15 23.43
C ILE A 461 19.20 10.32 23.72
N THR A 462 20.12 10.86 24.52
CA THR A 462 21.35 10.16 24.91
C THR A 462 21.04 8.93 25.75
N ASP A 463 20.16 9.05 26.75
CA ASP A 463 19.81 7.95 27.65
C ASP A 463 19.05 6.83 26.92
N ILE A 464 18.16 7.18 25.99
CA ILE A 464 17.44 6.23 25.13
C ILE A 464 18.42 5.47 24.22
N ASN A 465 19.41 6.15 23.64
CA ASN A 465 20.45 5.50 22.84
C ASN A 465 21.25 4.46 23.64
N VAL A 466 21.51 4.72 24.92
CA VAL A 466 22.18 3.75 25.80
C VAL A 466 21.30 2.51 26.00
N GLN A 467 20.00 2.69 26.23
CA GLN A 467 19.08 1.57 26.42
C GLN A 467 18.87 0.76 25.14
N PHE A 468 18.86 1.41 23.97
CA PHE A 468 18.88 0.72 22.66
C PHE A 468 20.14 -0.12 22.46
N ALA A 469 21.32 0.41 22.82
CA ALA A 469 22.57 -0.34 22.79
C ALA A 469 22.53 -1.58 23.69
N GLN A 470 22.03 -1.40 24.92
CA GLN A 470 21.89 -2.48 25.91
C GLN A 470 20.95 -3.58 25.41
N PHE A 471 19.78 -3.21 24.88
CA PHE A 471 18.79 -4.14 24.35
C PHE A 471 19.34 -5.05 23.24
N LEU A 472 20.04 -4.45 22.26
CA LEU A 472 20.62 -5.19 21.13
C LEU A 472 21.62 -6.25 21.60
N ARG A 473 22.38 -5.97 22.66
CA ARG A 473 23.42 -6.86 23.17
C ARG A 473 22.87 -7.93 24.13
N GLN A 474 21.84 -7.62 24.92
CA GLN A 474 21.26 -8.55 25.92
C GLN A 474 20.30 -9.60 25.32
N SER A 475 19.77 -9.37 24.12
CA SER A 475 18.60 -10.10 23.61
C SER A 475 18.88 -11.09 22.47
N ALA A 476 20.11 -11.15 21.94
CA ALA A 476 20.54 -12.05 20.86
C ALA A 476 21.32 -13.29 21.36
N ILE A 477 21.20 -14.46 20.71
CA ILE A 477 22.09 -15.62 20.98
C ILE A 477 23.48 -15.43 20.35
N ALA A 478 23.60 -14.65 19.27
CA ALA A 478 24.88 -14.27 18.66
C ALA A 478 25.00 -12.74 18.55
N ILE A 479 26.21 -12.19 18.76
CA ILE A 479 26.49 -10.74 18.66
C ILE A 479 26.16 -10.26 17.24
N PHE A 480 25.22 -9.33 17.12
CA PHE A 480 24.85 -8.70 15.86
C PHE A 480 26.00 -7.82 15.35
N ASN A 481 26.55 -8.13 14.17
CA ASN A 481 27.68 -7.40 13.61
C ASN A 481 27.23 -6.18 12.79
N ASN A 482 27.96 -5.09 13.01
CA ASN A 482 28.24 -3.94 12.14
C ASN A 482 27.29 -2.73 12.00
N ALA A 483 25.96 -2.80 12.11
CA ALA A 483 25.16 -1.57 11.88
C ALA A 483 25.23 -0.53 13.03
N TYR A 484 25.35 -1.00 14.29
CA TYR A 484 25.40 -0.12 15.47
C TYR A 484 26.82 0.33 15.83
N ALA A 485 27.84 -0.47 15.46
CA ALA A 485 29.25 -0.10 15.62
C ALA A 485 29.61 1.07 14.70
N ASP A 486 29.17 1.04 13.44
CA ASP A 486 29.34 2.16 12.49
C ASP A 486 28.64 3.45 12.98
N TYR A 487 27.51 3.31 13.69
CA TYR A 487 26.80 4.42 14.32
C TYR A 487 27.58 5.04 15.50
N LEU A 488 28.12 4.21 16.38
CA LEU A 488 28.96 4.65 17.50
C LEU A 488 30.27 5.29 17.01
N ASP A 489 30.92 4.69 16.01
CA ASP A 489 32.15 5.21 15.39
C ASP A 489 31.93 6.55 14.68
N HIS A 490 30.79 6.72 14.00
CA HIS A 490 30.42 7.98 13.38
C HIS A 490 30.25 9.11 14.40
N PHE A 491 29.60 8.85 15.53
CA PHE A 491 29.49 9.80 16.64
C PHE A 491 30.85 10.16 17.24
N ILE A 492 31.73 9.17 17.40
CA ILE A 492 33.10 9.34 17.91
C ILE A 492 33.97 10.18 16.96
N GLU A 493 33.87 9.98 15.64
CA GLU A 493 34.60 10.78 14.65
C GLU A 493 34.16 12.26 14.63
N GLN A 494 32.88 12.54 14.83
CA GLN A 494 32.36 13.91 14.81
C GLN A 494 32.73 14.71 16.07
N GLU A 495 32.78 14.07 17.24
CA GLU A 495 33.20 14.69 18.51
C GLU A 495 34.71 14.98 18.58
N LYS A 496 35.55 14.25 17.82
CA LYS A 496 37.01 14.53 17.71
C LYS A 496 37.34 15.94 17.19
N ILE A 497 36.38 16.62 16.56
CA ILE A 497 36.58 17.93 15.91
C ILE A 497 36.53 19.12 16.91
N LYS A 498 36.06 18.94 18.16
CA LYS A 498 35.97 20.03 19.16
C LYS A 498 36.82 19.74 20.40
N LYS A 499 38.02 20.34 20.48
CA LYS A 499 39.04 20.10 21.53
C LYS A 499 38.57 20.31 23.00
N ASN A 500 37.51 21.07 23.27
CA ASN A 500 37.18 21.51 24.65
C ASN A 500 35.93 20.87 25.31
N ARG A 501 35.18 19.97 24.65
CA ARG A 501 34.05 19.21 25.26
C ARG A 501 34.32 17.71 25.42
N LYS A 502 35.55 17.31 25.15
CA LYS A 502 36.03 15.92 25.05
C LYS A 502 35.95 15.12 26.36
N LYS A 503 35.79 15.75 27.54
CA LYS A 503 35.94 15.05 28.83
C LYS A 503 34.65 14.42 29.34
N GLU A 504 33.57 15.20 29.48
CA GLU A 504 32.25 14.70 29.94
C GLU A 504 31.64 13.63 29.02
N TYR A 505 31.80 13.78 27.70
CA TYR A 505 31.23 12.85 26.73
C TYR A 505 32.04 11.55 26.64
N MET A 506 33.37 11.62 26.76
CA MET A 506 34.25 10.44 26.79
C MET A 506 34.06 9.64 28.09
N GLU A 507 33.87 10.30 29.24
CA GLU A 507 33.57 9.63 30.52
C GLU A 507 32.25 8.84 30.45
N LYS A 508 31.21 9.39 29.79
CA LYS A 508 29.95 8.67 29.52
C LYS A 508 30.15 7.48 28.57
N ILE A 509 30.90 7.63 27.48
CA ILE A 509 31.21 6.54 26.53
C ILE A 509 32.03 5.42 27.20
N GLU A 510 32.99 5.77 28.05
CA GLU A 510 33.87 4.81 28.72
C GLU A 510 33.13 4.03 29.80
N ALA A 511 32.17 4.67 30.51
CA ALA A 511 31.24 4.00 31.40
C ALA A 511 30.27 3.05 30.64
N ILE A 512 29.76 3.49 29.49
CA ILE A 512 28.93 2.69 28.59
C ILE A 512 29.70 1.45 28.11
N ASN A 513 30.93 1.61 27.60
CA ASN A 513 31.77 0.50 27.15
C ASN A 513 32.12 -0.48 28.28
N LYS A 514 32.46 0.01 29.49
CA LYS A 514 32.74 -0.84 30.66
C LYS A 514 31.53 -1.64 31.17
N ALA A 515 30.35 -1.02 31.21
CA ALA A 515 29.11 -1.71 31.59
C ALA A 515 28.69 -2.76 30.52
N ILE A 516 29.01 -2.49 29.25
CA ILE A 516 28.72 -3.31 28.08
C ILE A 516 29.69 -4.50 27.91
N GLU A 517 30.96 -4.36 28.30
CA GLU A 517 31.98 -5.42 28.22
C GLU A 517 31.83 -6.49 29.31
N ASN A 518 31.40 -6.11 30.52
CA ASN A 518 31.40 -7.01 31.67
C ASN A 518 30.09 -7.76 31.92
N ASN A 519 29.07 -7.56 31.08
CA ASN A 519 27.74 -8.20 31.22
C ASN A 519 27.23 -8.07 32.68
N ASP A 520 27.39 -6.86 33.25
CA ASP A 520 27.22 -6.60 34.67
C ASP A 520 25.76 -6.93 35.11
N PRO A 521 25.55 -7.95 35.96
CA PRO A 521 24.21 -8.36 36.41
C PRO A 521 23.51 -7.32 37.28
N SER A 522 24.17 -6.22 37.67
CA SER A 522 23.57 -5.12 38.41
C SER A 522 22.73 -4.16 37.54
N VAL A 523 22.86 -4.23 36.20
CA VAL A 523 22.06 -3.40 35.27
C VAL A 523 20.81 -4.17 34.82
N PRO A 524 19.59 -3.65 35.05
CA PRO A 524 18.36 -4.36 34.71
C PRO A 524 18.24 -4.58 33.18
N PRO A 525 17.71 -5.74 32.75
CA PRO A 525 17.59 -6.06 31.34
C PRO A 525 16.52 -5.20 30.66
N VAL A 526 16.83 -4.67 29.47
CA VAL A 526 15.86 -3.93 28.66
C VAL A 526 14.98 -4.94 27.91
N SER A 527 13.66 -4.84 28.09
CA SER A 527 12.69 -5.72 27.41
C SER A 527 12.30 -5.17 26.03
N PRO A 528 11.77 -6.01 25.12
CA PRO A 528 11.20 -5.51 23.87
C PRO A 528 10.04 -4.51 24.07
N GLU A 529 9.26 -4.67 25.14
CA GLU A 529 8.21 -3.70 25.49
C GLU A 529 8.79 -2.33 25.89
N ASP A 530 9.94 -2.30 26.57
CA ASP A 530 10.65 -1.05 26.90
C ASP A 530 11.06 -0.31 25.62
N ILE A 531 11.43 -1.01 24.55
CA ILE A 531 11.81 -0.38 23.27
C ILE A 531 10.65 0.39 22.63
N SER A 532 9.43 -0.15 22.66
CA SER A 532 8.25 0.58 22.18
C SER A 532 7.93 1.80 23.03
N ASN A 533 8.12 1.71 24.36
CA ASN A 533 7.93 2.86 25.25
C ASN A 533 8.99 3.95 25.01
N LEU A 534 10.24 3.56 24.76
CA LEU A 534 11.33 4.48 24.44
C LEU A 534 11.13 5.16 23.09
N GLU A 535 10.61 4.44 22.08
CA GLU A 535 10.18 5.00 20.81
C GLU A 535 9.07 6.05 21.01
N GLU A 536 8.06 5.76 21.83
CA GLU A 536 7.00 6.71 22.14
C GLU A 536 7.52 7.95 22.88
N GLN A 537 8.41 7.77 23.86
CA GLN A 537 9.08 8.86 24.56
C GLN A 537 9.79 9.81 23.59
N LEU A 538 10.51 9.28 22.60
CA LEU A 538 11.16 10.09 21.56
C LEU A 538 10.16 10.94 20.76
N TYR A 539 8.96 10.44 20.48
CA TYR A 539 7.94 11.17 19.71
C TYR A 539 7.16 12.20 20.53
N THR A 540 7.17 12.06 21.85
CA THR A 540 6.56 13.04 22.77
C THR A 540 7.47 14.20 23.15
N LEU A 541 8.73 14.21 22.68
CA LEU A 541 9.65 15.33 22.90
C LEU A 541 9.06 16.64 22.37
N PRO A 542 8.93 17.69 23.20
CA PRO A 542 8.21 18.93 22.88
C PRO A 542 8.67 19.67 21.61
N ILE A 543 9.96 19.62 21.30
CA ILE A 543 10.61 20.38 20.23
C ILE A 543 10.90 19.47 19.04
N ASN A 544 11.65 18.38 19.25
CA ASN A 544 12.18 17.55 18.15
C ASN A 544 11.39 16.25 17.92
N GLY A 545 10.40 15.91 18.76
CA GLY A 545 9.70 14.62 18.69
C GLY A 545 8.90 14.42 17.41
N HIS A 546 8.22 15.46 16.94
CA HIS A 546 7.51 15.43 15.66
C HIS A 546 8.46 15.28 14.46
N THR A 547 9.62 15.94 14.51
CA THR A 547 10.65 15.82 13.47
C THR A 547 11.24 14.42 13.43
N LEU A 548 11.57 13.84 14.59
CA LEU A 548 12.03 12.45 14.71
C LEU A 548 11.03 11.47 14.12
N LYS A 549 9.75 11.64 14.42
CA LYS A 549 8.66 10.82 13.87
C LYS A 549 8.58 10.93 12.35
N ASN A 550 8.64 12.14 11.80
CA ASN A 550 8.58 12.34 10.35
C ASN A 550 9.77 11.74 9.61
N ILE A 551 10.99 11.89 10.14
CA ILE A 551 12.20 11.29 9.55
C ILE A 551 12.10 9.76 9.60
N LYS A 552 11.64 9.19 10.72
CA LYS A 552 11.42 7.75 10.87
C LYS A 552 10.37 7.23 9.88
N ASP A 553 9.21 7.87 9.81
CA ASP A 553 8.15 7.52 8.86
C ASP A 553 8.64 7.66 7.41
N GLY A 554 9.49 8.65 7.11
CA GLY A 554 10.15 8.81 5.82
C GLY A 554 11.12 7.66 5.51
N ALA A 555 11.97 7.29 6.48
CA ALA A 555 12.91 6.19 6.38
C ALA A 555 12.20 4.84 6.21
N GLU A 556 11.13 4.57 6.97
CA GLU A 556 10.30 3.36 6.84
C GLU A 556 9.60 3.30 5.49
N ARG A 557 8.96 4.39 5.05
CA ARG A 557 8.33 4.48 3.71
C ARG A 557 9.34 4.24 2.61
N SER A 558 10.56 4.77 2.75
CA SER A 558 11.64 4.56 1.79
C SER A 558 12.16 3.12 1.81
N LEU A 559 12.36 2.49 2.97
CA LEU A 559 12.71 1.07 3.07
C LEU A 559 11.62 0.20 2.41
N THR A 560 10.35 0.47 2.67
CA THR A 560 9.22 -0.27 2.07
C THR A 560 9.12 -0.08 0.55
N ASN A 561 9.64 1.03 0.01
CA ASN A 561 9.69 1.31 -1.42
C ASN A 561 10.93 0.73 -2.11
N VAL A 562 12.07 0.63 -1.42
CA VAL A 562 13.28 -0.05 -1.90
C VAL A 562 13.13 -1.57 -1.84
N PHE A 563 12.34 -2.09 -0.88
CA PHE A 563 11.94 -3.50 -0.78
C PHE A 563 10.59 -3.79 -1.46
N ARG A 564 10.31 -3.19 -2.63
CA ARG A 564 9.34 -3.79 -3.56
C ARG A 564 10.01 -4.96 -4.27
N TYR A 565 9.99 -6.09 -3.59
CA TYR A 565 10.22 -7.38 -4.21
C TYR A 565 9.32 -7.53 -5.44
N GLU A 566 9.90 -7.64 -6.63
CA GLU A 566 9.23 -8.21 -7.80
C GLU A 566 9.12 -9.72 -7.57
N GLU A 567 7.96 -10.20 -7.17
CA GLU A 567 7.61 -11.60 -7.40
C GLU A 567 7.46 -11.80 -8.91
N LYS A 568 8.51 -12.31 -9.54
CA LYS A 568 8.43 -12.90 -10.89
C LYS A 568 7.64 -14.19 -10.78
N TYR A 569 6.36 -14.14 -11.10
CA TYR A 569 5.57 -15.33 -11.37
C TYR A 569 5.99 -15.89 -12.74
N CYS A 570 6.76 -16.98 -12.71
CA CYS A 570 6.97 -17.82 -13.89
C CYS A 570 5.85 -18.87 -13.91
N TRP A 571 4.81 -18.66 -14.72
CA TRP A 571 3.84 -19.71 -15.01
C TRP A 571 4.21 -20.35 -16.36
N ARG A 572 4.88 -21.50 -16.33
CA ARG A 572 4.87 -22.45 -17.45
C ARG A 572 3.56 -23.21 -17.39
N SER A 573 2.81 -23.17 -18.50
CA SER A 573 1.59 -23.95 -18.69
C SER A 573 1.88 -25.45 -18.67
N LEU A 574 1.06 -26.23 -17.97
CA LEU A 574 0.68 -27.56 -18.42
C LEU A 574 -0.81 -27.79 -18.15
N SER A 575 -1.52 -28.08 -19.24
CA SER A 575 -2.73 -28.91 -19.37
C SER A 575 -2.75 -30.07 -18.37
N GLU A 576 -3.85 -30.52 -17.74
CA GLU A 576 -5.14 -30.91 -18.32
C GLU A 576 -6.15 -31.23 -17.17
N GLY A 577 -7.42 -30.83 -17.32
CA GLY A 577 -8.61 -31.65 -16.97
C GLY A 577 -9.10 -31.88 -15.52
N ARG A 578 -10.12 -31.08 -15.10
CA ARG A 578 -11.30 -31.40 -14.22
C ARG A 578 -11.00 -31.85 -12.77
N PHE A 579 -11.37 -31.15 -11.69
CA PHE A 579 -12.73 -30.74 -11.25
C PHE A 579 -12.67 -29.59 -10.20
N MET A 580 -13.53 -28.57 -10.40
CA MET A 580 -14.29 -27.78 -9.39
C MET A 580 -13.58 -27.25 -8.12
N ASN A 581 -12.82 -26.15 -8.26
CA ASN A 581 -12.33 -25.37 -7.11
C ASN A 581 -13.41 -24.44 -6.52
N ARG A 582 -14.13 -24.92 -5.50
CA ARG A 582 -14.79 -24.05 -4.52
C ARG A 582 -13.73 -23.53 -3.54
N ARG A 583 -13.60 -22.20 -3.39
CA ARG A 583 -12.90 -21.63 -2.21
C ARG A 583 -13.68 -22.09 -0.96
N PRO A 584 -13.05 -22.73 0.05
CA PRO A 584 -13.71 -23.00 1.32
C PRO A 584 -14.10 -21.67 1.97
N ARG A 585 -15.32 -21.54 2.50
CA ARG A 585 -15.71 -20.39 3.35
C ARG A 585 -14.74 -20.31 4.52
N ILE A 586 -14.10 -19.16 4.71
CA ILE A 586 -13.10 -18.96 5.79
C ILE A 586 -13.80 -18.59 7.12
N GLY A 587 -15.10 -18.30 7.10
CA GLY A 587 -15.91 -18.11 8.30
C GLY A 587 -17.41 -18.37 8.10
N ILE A 588 -18.13 -18.62 9.20
CA ILE A 588 -19.58 -18.88 9.25
C ILE A 588 -20.43 -17.69 8.73
N ASN A 589 -19.86 -16.47 8.69
CA ASN A 589 -20.58 -15.23 8.39
C ASN A 589 -20.27 -14.60 7.00
N GLU A 590 -19.55 -15.28 6.11
CA GLU A 590 -19.27 -14.74 4.76
C GLU A 590 -20.49 -14.90 3.81
N PRO A 591 -20.83 -13.89 2.97
CA PRO A 591 -21.88 -14.02 1.95
C PRO A 591 -21.58 -15.16 0.96
N PRO A 592 -22.62 -15.87 0.47
CA PRO A 592 -22.44 -17.01 -0.43
C PRO A 592 -21.71 -16.61 -1.72
N LEU A 593 -20.56 -17.25 -2.00
CA LEU A 593 -19.89 -17.14 -3.29
C LEU A 593 -20.62 -17.99 -4.33
N VAL A 594 -21.12 -17.33 -5.37
CA VAL A 594 -21.80 -17.98 -6.49
C VAL A 594 -20.83 -18.93 -7.20
N PRO A 595 -21.21 -20.20 -7.47
CA PRO A 595 -20.36 -21.17 -8.14
C PRO A 595 -19.99 -20.73 -9.57
N TYR A 596 -18.75 -20.97 -9.99
CA TYR A 596 -18.29 -20.78 -11.37
C TYR A 596 -17.63 -22.04 -11.92
N THR A 597 -17.76 -22.21 -13.22
CA THR A 597 -17.20 -23.34 -13.98
C THR A 597 -15.84 -23.02 -14.62
N ILE A 598 -15.53 -21.75 -14.87
CA ILE A 598 -14.29 -21.32 -15.52
C ILE A 598 -13.31 -20.79 -14.46
N PRO A 599 -12.27 -21.55 -14.07
CA PRO A 599 -11.25 -21.08 -13.14
C PRO A 599 -10.62 -19.79 -13.66
N ILE A 600 -10.18 -18.90 -12.76
CA ILE A 600 -9.55 -17.60 -13.07
C ILE A 600 -10.51 -16.57 -13.70
N LEU A 601 -11.36 -16.92 -14.68
CA LEU A 601 -12.34 -15.98 -15.23
C LEU A 601 -13.57 -15.82 -14.34
N GLY A 602 -13.95 -16.87 -13.60
CA GLY A 602 -15.13 -16.88 -12.74
C GLY A 602 -16.40 -16.51 -13.50
N HIS A 603 -17.03 -15.42 -13.11
CA HIS A 603 -18.26 -14.88 -13.67
C HIS A 603 -18.01 -13.72 -14.64
N THR A 604 -16.75 -13.42 -14.98
CA THR A 604 -16.40 -12.20 -15.74
C THR A 604 -17.18 -12.06 -17.04
N PHE A 605 -17.34 -13.15 -17.80
CA PHE A 605 -18.11 -13.13 -19.06
C PHE A 605 -19.59 -12.80 -18.83
N ASN A 606 -20.25 -13.56 -17.94
CA ASN A 606 -21.67 -13.34 -17.60
C ASN A 606 -21.89 -11.95 -16.98
N TYR A 607 -20.93 -11.47 -16.19
CA TYR A 607 -20.94 -10.16 -15.59
C TYR A 607 -20.78 -9.03 -16.62
N LEU A 608 -20.05 -9.24 -17.72
CA LEU A 608 -19.84 -8.22 -18.76
C LEU A 608 -20.95 -8.19 -19.82
N ILE A 609 -21.42 -9.36 -20.25
CA ILE A 609 -22.31 -9.49 -21.42
C ILE A 609 -23.77 -9.74 -21.01
N HIS A 610 -23.99 -10.43 -19.89
CA HIS A 610 -25.32 -10.85 -19.43
C HIS A 610 -25.62 -10.34 -18.02
N THR A 611 -25.12 -9.16 -17.66
CA THR A 611 -25.10 -8.64 -16.29
C THR A 611 -26.48 -8.70 -15.63
N LYS A 612 -27.51 -8.15 -16.29
CA LYS A 612 -28.87 -8.06 -15.73
C LYS A 612 -29.48 -9.42 -15.41
N SER A 613 -29.47 -10.36 -16.37
CA SER A 613 -30.04 -11.70 -16.19
C SER A 613 -29.21 -12.55 -15.24
N PHE A 614 -27.89 -12.49 -15.35
CA PHE A 614 -26.96 -13.22 -14.50
C PHE A 614 -27.18 -12.88 -13.02
N LEU A 615 -27.19 -11.59 -12.68
CA LEU A 615 -27.39 -11.17 -11.31
C LEU A 615 -28.80 -11.52 -10.83
N LYS A 616 -29.80 -11.59 -11.73
CA LYS A 616 -31.21 -11.86 -11.37
C LYS A 616 -31.33 -13.29 -10.89
N ALA A 617 -30.78 -14.21 -11.66
CA ALA A 617 -30.63 -15.60 -11.24
C ALA A 617 -29.86 -15.71 -9.92
N CYS A 618 -28.76 -14.97 -9.74
CA CYS A 618 -28.01 -15.00 -8.48
C CYS A 618 -28.83 -14.51 -7.28
N LYS A 619 -29.64 -13.46 -7.43
CA LYS A 619 -30.49 -12.97 -6.35
C LYS A 619 -31.58 -13.98 -5.99
N GLU A 620 -32.25 -14.53 -7.01
CA GLU A 620 -33.31 -15.53 -6.82
C GLU A 620 -32.78 -16.79 -6.13
N GLN A 621 -31.53 -17.19 -6.42
CA GLN A 621 -30.92 -18.40 -5.87
C GLN A 621 -30.18 -18.20 -4.54
N TYR A 622 -29.52 -17.05 -4.33
CA TYR A 622 -28.61 -16.82 -3.19
C TYR A 622 -29.04 -15.68 -2.26
N GLY A 623 -30.17 -15.03 -2.54
CA GLY A 623 -30.72 -13.93 -1.74
C GLY A 623 -30.14 -12.55 -2.09
N ASP A 624 -30.40 -11.56 -1.22
CA ASP A 624 -30.05 -10.16 -1.47
C ASP A 624 -28.55 -9.83 -1.31
N CYS A 625 -27.77 -10.72 -0.67
CA CYS A 625 -26.35 -10.53 -0.43
C CYS A 625 -25.58 -11.78 -0.86
N PHE A 626 -24.71 -11.66 -1.87
CA PHE A 626 -23.93 -12.76 -2.42
C PHE A 626 -22.63 -12.26 -3.02
N SER A 627 -21.65 -13.15 -3.15
CA SER A 627 -20.34 -12.86 -3.74
C SER A 627 -20.22 -13.46 -5.14
N ILE A 628 -19.54 -12.76 -6.04
CA ILE A 628 -19.23 -13.18 -7.41
C ILE A 628 -17.74 -13.05 -7.68
N TYR A 629 -17.18 -13.87 -8.55
CA TYR A 629 -15.76 -13.77 -8.93
C TYR A 629 -15.63 -13.08 -10.29
N VAL A 630 -15.06 -11.89 -10.36
CA VAL A 630 -14.94 -11.09 -11.59
C VAL A 630 -13.55 -10.47 -11.64
N PHE A 631 -12.86 -10.55 -12.79
CA PHE A 631 -11.52 -9.98 -13.00
C PHE A 631 -10.45 -10.41 -11.97
N GLY A 632 -10.49 -11.67 -11.53
CA GLY A 632 -9.49 -12.21 -10.59
C GLY A 632 -9.82 -11.91 -9.13
N ARG A 633 -10.98 -11.30 -8.86
CA ARG A 633 -11.34 -10.76 -7.55
C ARG A 633 -12.76 -11.18 -7.14
N VAL A 634 -12.96 -11.35 -5.84
CA VAL A 634 -14.29 -11.55 -5.27
C VAL A 634 -14.95 -10.19 -5.07
N ILE A 635 -16.12 -10.00 -5.68
CA ILE A 635 -16.99 -8.83 -5.53
C ILE A 635 -18.25 -9.29 -4.79
N THR A 636 -18.55 -8.67 -3.66
CA THR A 636 -19.75 -8.94 -2.87
C THR A 636 -20.85 -7.95 -3.25
N ILE A 637 -21.98 -8.44 -3.73
CA ILE A 637 -23.19 -7.64 -3.97
C ILE A 637 -23.90 -7.43 -2.64
N ALA A 638 -24.02 -6.18 -2.22
CA ALA A 638 -24.64 -5.82 -0.94
C ALA A 638 -26.18 -5.77 -1.04
N ALA A 639 -26.85 -6.16 0.04
CA ALA A 639 -28.30 -6.03 0.18
C ALA A 639 -28.75 -4.56 0.35
N ARG A 640 -30.02 -4.28 0.05
CA ARG A 640 -30.61 -2.92 0.10
C ARG A 640 -30.50 -2.27 1.47
N ASN A 641 -30.82 -3.04 2.51
CA ASN A 641 -30.77 -2.60 3.91
C ASN A 641 -29.34 -2.24 4.36
N SER A 642 -28.32 -2.89 3.79
CA SER A 642 -26.91 -2.64 4.10
C SER A 642 -26.29 -1.47 3.33
N ILE A 643 -26.98 -0.87 2.35
CA ILE A 643 -26.39 0.16 1.48
C ILE A 643 -25.90 1.39 2.25
N ASN A 644 -26.60 1.77 3.32
CA ASN A 644 -26.20 2.89 4.16
C ASN A 644 -24.94 2.60 4.96
N GLU A 645 -24.75 1.36 5.42
CA GLU A 645 -23.53 0.94 6.11
C GLU A 645 -22.34 0.94 5.14
N VAL A 646 -22.58 0.52 3.89
CA VAL A 646 -21.61 0.60 2.80
C VAL A 646 -21.18 2.05 2.54
N PHE A 647 -22.12 2.99 2.48
CA PHE A 647 -21.81 4.42 2.33
C PHE A 647 -21.16 5.05 3.58
N LYS A 648 -21.48 4.60 4.80
CA LYS A 648 -20.89 5.10 6.06
C LYS A 648 -19.41 4.72 6.20
N ASN A 649 -19.10 3.46 5.89
CA ASN A 649 -17.77 2.85 6.06
C ASN A 649 -16.86 3.01 4.83
N PHE A 650 -17.22 3.90 3.92
CA PHE A 650 -16.42 4.23 2.74
C PHE A 650 -15.03 4.77 3.15
N GLY A 651 -14.00 3.97 2.89
CA GLY A 651 -12.66 4.45 2.57
C GLY A 651 -12.62 4.80 1.08
N SER A 652 -11.88 5.85 0.72
CA SER A 652 -11.71 6.39 -0.64
C SER A 652 -12.01 5.39 -1.76
N ALA A 653 -12.97 5.71 -2.64
CA ALA A 653 -13.22 4.93 -3.85
C ALA A 653 -11.91 4.64 -4.56
N ASN A 654 -11.56 3.36 -4.64
CA ASN A 654 -10.51 2.92 -5.53
C ASN A 654 -11.07 3.06 -6.95
N ALA A 655 -10.81 4.21 -7.57
CA ALA A 655 -10.83 4.38 -9.02
C ALA A 655 -9.67 3.58 -9.64
N GLU A 656 -9.50 2.32 -9.24
CA GLU A 656 -8.38 1.45 -9.59
C GLU A 656 -8.30 1.17 -11.10
N SER A 657 -9.38 1.42 -11.86
CA SER A 657 -9.38 1.24 -13.31
C SER A 657 -8.77 2.42 -14.08
N ILE A 658 -8.65 3.61 -13.49
CA ILE A 658 -8.09 4.80 -14.16
C ILE A 658 -6.88 5.28 -13.35
N PRO A 659 -5.68 5.34 -13.93
CA PRO A 659 -4.48 5.76 -13.21
C PRO A 659 -4.45 7.28 -13.01
N PHE A 660 -5.44 7.85 -12.30
CA PHE A 660 -5.58 9.28 -12.06
C PHE A 660 -4.36 9.92 -11.42
N HIS A 661 -3.63 9.18 -10.56
CA HIS A 661 -2.37 9.65 -9.97
C HIS A 661 -1.25 9.84 -11.01
N THR A 662 -1.28 9.10 -12.12
CA THR A 662 -0.32 9.25 -13.24
C THR A 662 -0.77 10.36 -14.20
N LEU A 663 -2.09 10.58 -14.32
CA LEU A 663 -2.68 11.61 -15.18
C LEU A 663 -2.60 13.02 -14.55
N PHE A 664 -2.89 13.13 -13.25
CA PHE A 664 -2.96 14.38 -12.50
C PHE A 664 -1.87 14.44 -11.42
N THR A 665 -0.64 14.66 -11.87
CA THR A 665 0.56 14.58 -11.02
C THR A 665 0.66 15.70 -9.98
N TYR A 666 0.09 16.88 -10.24
CA TYR A 666 0.21 18.04 -9.35
C TYR A 666 -0.79 17.99 -8.20
N SER A 667 -1.96 17.40 -8.43
CA SER A 667 -2.98 17.11 -7.42
C SER A 667 -2.81 15.73 -6.76
N ASN A 668 -1.83 14.92 -7.21
CA ASN A 668 -1.63 13.53 -6.80
C ASN A 668 -2.90 12.68 -7.02
N GLY A 669 -3.51 12.82 -8.19
CA GLY A 669 -4.75 12.16 -8.57
C GLY A 669 -5.97 12.64 -7.76
N LEU A 670 -6.90 11.73 -7.50
CA LEU A 670 -8.08 11.98 -6.67
C LEU A 670 -7.75 11.76 -5.18
N SER A 671 -6.75 12.46 -4.66
CA SER A 671 -6.38 12.40 -3.24
C SER A 671 -7.55 12.83 -2.35
N LYS A 672 -7.58 12.39 -1.08
CA LYS A 672 -8.66 12.75 -0.14
C LYS A 672 -8.83 14.26 0.01
N GLU A 673 -7.73 15.00 -0.02
CA GLU A 673 -7.72 16.46 0.06
C GLU A 673 -8.37 17.09 -1.18
N VAL A 674 -7.98 16.66 -2.38
CA VAL A 674 -8.54 17.14 -3.65
C VAL A 674 -10.03 16.84 -3.77
N ILE A 675 -10.47 15.64 -3.37
CA ILE A 675 -11.90 15.29 -3.33
C ILE A 675 -12.65 16.21 -2.37
N ARG A 676 -12.10 16.47 -1.17
CA ARG A 676 -12.73 17.34 -0.17
C ARG A 676 -12.80 18.78 -0.66
N PHE A 677 -11.74 19.29 -1.27
CA PHE A 677 -11.68 20.63 -1.86
C PHE A 677 -12.73 20.79 -2.95
N ASN A 678 -12.74 19.90 -3.96
CA ASN A 678 -13.72 19.94 -5.05
C ASN A 678 -15.15 19.79 -4.54
N SER A 679 -15.41 18.91 -3.57
CA SER A 679 -16.76 18.73 -3.02
C SER A 679 -17.25 19.95 -2.24
N LYS A 680 -16.34 20.70 -1.60
CA LYS A 680 -16.67 21.99 -0.96
C LYS A 680 -16.97 23.03 -2.03
N LEU A 681 -16.06 23.18 -2.99
CA LEU A 681 -16.17 24.11 -4.11
C LEU A 681 -17.48 23.94 -4.89
N THR A 682 -17.81 22.72 -5.30
CA THR A 682 -19.06 22.44 -6.05
C THR A 682 -20.31 22.79 -5.26
N ARG A 683 -20.31 22.63 -3.93
CA ARG A 683 -21.47 22.96 -3.10
C ARG A 683 -21.60 24.46 -2.88
N GLU A 684 -20.52 25.11 -2.48
CA GLU A 684 -20.52 26.50 -2.01
C GLU A 684 -20.39 27.52 -3.14
N GLU A 685 -19.57 27.23 -4.15
CA GLU A 685 -19.26 28.18 -5.22
C GLU A 685 -20.05 27.93 -6.49
N ILE A 686 -20.51 26.70 -6.74
CA ILE A 686 -21.25 26.36 -7.97
C ILE A 686 -22.74 26.18 -7.67
N SER A 687 -23.11 25.19 -6.85
CA SER A 687 -24.51 24.84 -6.62
C SER A 687 -25.27 25.90 -5.83
N ALA A 688 -24.67 26.47 -4.78
CA ALA A 688 -25.30 27.52 -3.98
C ALA A 688 -25.41 28.86 -4.72
N LYS A 689 -24.59 29.07 -5.76
CA LYS A 689 -24.59 30.30 -6.59
C LYS A 689 -25.21 30.07 -7.97
N PHE A 690 -26.10 29.08 -8.11
CA PHE A 690 -26.71 28.72 -9.39
C PHE A 690 -27.31 29.92 -10.14
N ASP A 691 -28.07 30.78 -9.44
CA ASP A 691 -28.72 31.95 -10.05
C ASP A 691 -27.72 32.97 -10.61
N ASN A 692 -26.52 33.06 -10.04
CA ASN A 692 -25.45 33.91 -10.58
C ASN A 692 -25.00 33.41 -11.95
N TYR A 693 -25.04 32.11 -12.19
CA TYR A 693 -24.64 31.48 -13.44
C TYR A 693 -25.80 31.25 -14.40
N ALA A 694 -27.05 31.35 -13.96
CA ALA A 694 -28.23 31.08 -14.78
C ALA A 694 -28.24 31.85 -16.12
N PRO A 695 -27.86 33.15 -16.20
CA PRO A 695 -27.78 33.85 -17.49
C PRO A 695 -26.75 33.22 -18.44
N ILE A 696 -25.57 32.86 -17.92
CA ILE A 696 -24.48 32.24 -18.70
C ILE A 696 -24.93 30.85 -19.17
N ILE A 697 -25.45 30.03 -18.27
CA ILE A 697 -25.96 28.68 -18.56
C ILE A 697 -26.99 28.74 -19.69
N GLN A 698 -28.00 29.60 -19.56
CA GLN A 698 -29.08 29.67 -20.54
C GLN A 698 -28.63 30.20 -21.90
N LYS A 699 -27.76 31.22 -21.92
CA LYS A 699 -27.16 31.75 -23.15
C LYS A 699 -26.42 30.66 -23.91
N TYR A 700 -25.54 29.92 -23.22
CA TYR A 700 -24.70 28.92 -23.87
C TYR A 700 -25.42 27.61 -24.16
N ILE A 701 -26.42 27.21 -23.36
CA ILE A 701 -27.31 26.11 -23.72
C ILE A 701 -28.07 26.45 -25.01
N SER A 702 -28.66 27.65 -25.11
CA SER A 702 -29.43 28.03 -26.30
C SER A 702 -28.54 28.07 -27.54
N LYS A 703 -27.37 28.73 -27.44
CA LYS A 703 -26.35 28.72 -28.50
C LYS A 703 -25.93 27.30 -28.88
N GLY A 704 -25.78 26.42 -27.90
CA GLY A 704 -25.44 25.02 -28.16
C GLY A 704 -26.54 24.26 -28.88
N ILE A 705 -27.79 24.44 -28.46
CA ILE A 705 -28.96 23.85 -29.14
C ILE A 705 -28.99 24.33 -30.60
N ASP A 706 -28.78 25.62 -30.86
CA ASP A 706 -28.78 26.13 -32.24
C ASP A 706 -27.62 25.57 -33.07
N ASN A 707 -26.43 25.47 -32.49
CA ASN A 707 -25.24 24.96 -33.18
C ASN A 707 -25.27 23.45 -33.47
N TRP A 708 -25.72 22.64 -32.51
CA TRP A 708 -25.63 21.17 -32.59
C TRP A 708 -26.96 20.47 -32.86
N ILE A 709 -28.09 21.18 -32.82
CA ILE A 709 -29.41 20.65 -33.20
C ILE A 709 -29.93 21.48 -34.37
N GLY A 710 -30.12 22.79 -34.22
CA GLY A 710 -30.56 23.65 -35.33
C GLY A 710 -31.92 23.23 -35.90
N ASP A 711 -32.10 23.31 -37.22
CA ASP A 711 -33.36 23.00 -37.93
C ASP A 711 -33.45 21.56 -38.48
N CYS A 712 -32.49 20.71 -38.17
CA CYS A 712 -32.36 19.38 -38.76
C CYS A 712 -33.37 18.36 -38.19
N GLU A 713 -33.81 17.42 -39.05
CA GLU A 713 -34.92 16.51 -38.79
C GLU A 713 -34.53 15.29 -37.95
N VAL A 714 -33.35 14.68 -38.14
CA VAL A 714 -32.91 13.46 -37.41
C VAL A 714 -31.43 13.49 -37.05
N PHE A 715 -31.08 13.13 -35.82
CA PHE A 715 -29.69 13.11 -35.34
C PHE A 715 -29.26 11.79 -34.74
N TYR A 716 -28.14 11.28 -35.25
CA TYR A 716 -27.35 10.24 -34.61
C TYR A 716 -26.33 10.84 -33.64
N ASP A 717 -25.78 10.01 -32.75
CA ASP A 717 -24.80 10.40 -31.73
C ASP A 717 -25.28 11.50 -30.78
N THR A 718 -26.55 11.44 -30.36
CA THR A 718 -27.18 12.45 -29.50
C THR A 718 -26.39 12.71 -28.22
N TRP A 719 -25.69 11.70 -27.69
CA TRP A 719 -24.85 11.87 -26.50
C TRP A 719 -23.71 12.86 -26.73
N MET A 720 -23.00 12.77 -27.85
CA MET A 720 -21.88 13.67 -28.17
C MET A 720 -22.37 15.11 -28.36
N ARG A 721 -23.55 15.29 -28.97
CA ARG A 721 -24.18 16.61 -29.11
C ARG A 721 -24.58 17.19 -27.75
N ALA A 722 -25.25 16.40 -26.91
CA ALA A 722 -25.59 16.81 -25.55
C ALA A 722 -24.33 17.14 -24.73
N ASN A 723 -23.25 16.39 -24.92
CA ASN A 723 -21.95 16.63 -24.30
C ASN A 723 -21.39 18.00 -24.68
N ASN A 724 -21.43 18.36 -25.96
CA ASN A 724 -20.97 19.68 -26.43
C ASN A 724 -21.85 20.83 -25.93
N ILE A 725 -23.18 20.65 -25.90
CA ILE A 725 -24.12 21.67 -25.37
C ILE A 725 -23.82 21.96 -23.89
N ILE A 726 -23.67 20.91 -23.08
CA ILE A 726 -23.38 21.04 -21.65
C ILE A 726 -21.96 21.55 -21.43
N ALA A 727 -20.98 21.06 -22.19
CA ALA A 727 -19.61 21.55 -22.09
C ALA A 727 -19.53 23.06 -22.38
N LEU A 728 -20.29 23.56 -23.36
CA LEU A 728 -20.31 24.98 -23.69
C LEU A 728 -20.82 25.81 -22.50
N ALA A 729 -21.86 25.36 -21.78
CA ALA A 729 -22.33 26.05 -20.58
C ALA A 729 -21.32 25.94 -19.42
N ILE A 730 -20.87 24.73 -19.10
CA ILE A 730 -19.97 24.45 -17.96
C ILE A 730 -18.63 25.16 -18.11
N VAL A 731 -17.98 25.09 -19.27
CA VAL A 731 -16.64 25.69 -19.47
C VAL A 731 -16.68 27.20 -19.29
N ASN A 732 -17.75 27.87 -19.74
CA ASN A 732 -17.93 29.30 -19.52
C ASN A 732 -18.06 29.66 -18.03
N ILE A 733 -18.62 28.78 -17.20
CA ILE A 733 -18.67 28.95 -15.73
C ILE A 733 -17.30 28.68 -15.11
N LEU A 734 -16.58 27.66 -15.59
CA LEU A 734 -15.31 27.24 -15.02
C LEU A 734 -14.18 28.25 -15.28
N VAL A 735 -14.10 28.80 -16.49
CA VAL A 735 -12.97 29.67 -16.89
C VAL A 735 -13.37 31.10 -17.26
N GLY A 736 -14.67 31.38 -17.36
CA GLY A 736 -15.20 32.67 -17.80
C GLY A 736 -15.30 32.80 -19.33
N GLU A 737 -16.22 33.66 -19.78
CA GLU A 737 -16.54 33.82 -21.21
C GLU A 737 -15.35 34.28 -22.07
N LYS A 738 -14.43 35.06 -21.49
CA LYS A 738 -13.23 35.53 -22.20
C LYS A 738 -12.20 34.41 -22.44
N ALA A 739 -12.15 33.40 -21.58
CA ALA A 739 -11.19 32.30 -21.67
C ALA A 739 -11.76 31.10 -22.44
N ALA A 740 -13.08 30.92 -22.44
CA ALA A 740 -13.80 29.79 -23.02
C ALA A 740 -13.81 29.80 -24.57
N SER A 741 -12.63 29.72 -25.18
CA SER A 741 -12.47 29.56 -26.63
C SER A 741 -13.08 28.24 -27.12
N PHE A 742 -13.35 28.17 -28.43
CA PHE A 742 -13.86 26.95 -29.06
C PHE A 742 -12.95 25.73 -28.78
N ASP A 743 -11.64 25.92 -28.90
CA ASP A 743 -10.64 24.87 -28.67
C ASP A 743 -10.62 24.41 -27.21
N LEU A 744 -10.79 25.34 -26.25
CA LEU A 744 -10.84 25.01 -24.83
C LEU A 744 -12.12 24.25 -24.47
N VAL A 745 -13.26 24.67 -25.01
CA VAL A 745 -14.54 23.98 -24.84
C VAL A 745 -14.44 22.56 -25.39
N ASN A 746 -13.92 22.41 -26.61
CA ASN A 746 -13.72 21.11 -27.26
C ASN A 746 -12.76 20.21 -26.46
N THR A 747 -11.67 20.78 -25.96
CA THR A 747 -10.68 20.11 -25.10
C THR A 747 -11.33 19.55 -23.84
N LEU A 748 -12.02 20.39 -23.07
CA LEU A 748 -12.63 19.98 -21.80
C LEU A 748 -13.85 19.06 -21.99
N ALA A 749 -14.53 19.15 -23.14
CA ALA A 749 -15.63 18.25 -23.51
C ALA A 749 -15.13 16.84 -23.85
N ASN A 750 -13.98 16.72 -24.53
CA ASN A 750 -13.62 15.49 -25.24
C ASN A 750 -12.40 14.73 -24.70
N TRP A 751 -11.56 15.34 -23.86
CA TRP A 751 -10.44 14.63 -23.23
C TRP A 751 -10.83 13.33 -22.49
N PRO A 752 -12.03 13.17 -21.87
CA PRO A 752 -12.41 11.90 -21.26
C PRO A 752 -12.61 10.79 -22.27
N PHE A 753 -13.04 11.11 -23.50
CA PHE A 753 -13.19 10.15 -24.59
C PHE A 753 -11.85 9.74 -25.18
N ASP A 754 -10.86 10.64 -25.20
CA ASP A 754 -9.48 10.31 -25.62
C ASP A 754 -8.77 9.37 -24.64
N LEU A 755 -9.23 9.32 -23.38
CA LEU A 755 -8.84 8.30 -22.41
C LEU A 755 -9.58 6.98 -22.61
N GLY A 756 -10.50 6.88 -23.56
CA GLY A 756 -11.38 5.73 -23.78
C GLY A 756 -10.63 4.40 -23.87
N ILE A 757 -9.45 4.34 -24.49
CA ILE A 757 -8.61 3.13 -24.55
C ILE A 757 -8.18 2.68 -23.15
N LEU A 758 -7.78 3.62 -22.28
CA LEU A 758 -7.35 3.34 -20.91
C LEU A 758 -8.51 2.98 -19.99
N VAL A 759 -9.71 3.52 -20.24
CA VAL A 759 -10.92 3.33 -19.41
C VAL A 759 -11.71 2.07 -19.82
N THR A 760 -11.60 1.63 -21.08
CA THR A 760 -12.37 0.48 -21.61
C THR A 760 -11.63 -0.84 -21.56
N LEU A 761 -10.30 -0.83 -21.39
CA LEU A 761 -9.52 -2.06 -21.19
C LEU A 761 -9.97 -2.73 -19.90
N PRO A 762 -10.64 -3.89 -19.96
CA PRO A 762 -11.04 -4.58 -18.75
C PRO A 762 -9.76 -5.04 -18.01
N PRO A 763 -9.79 -5.18 -16.67
CA PRO A 763 -8.63 -5.62 -15.89
C PRO A 763 -8.31 -7.12 -16.06
N ILE A 764 -8.27 -7.59 -17.30
CA ILE A 764 -7.96 -8.98 -17.69
C ILE A 764 -6.58 -9.37 -17.16
N LEU A 765 -5.61 -8.45 -17.17
CA LEU A 765 -4.27 -8.72 -16.65
C LEU A 765 -4.24 -8.85 -15.11
N SER A 766 -5.28 -8.41 -14.40
CA SER A 766 -5.41 -8.65 -12.96
C SER A 766 -5.63 -10.12 -12.61
N PHE A 767 -6.01 -10.97 -13.57
CA PHE A 767 -6.01 -12.43 -13.41
C PHE A 767 -4.61 -12.99 -13.16
N ILE A 768 -3.57 -12.36 -13.73
CA ILE A 768 -2.17 -12.77 -13.60
C ILE A 768 -1.56 -12.09 -12.37
N HIS A 769 -1.73 -10.77 -12.24
CA HIS A 769 -1.32 -10.01 -11.07
C HIS A 769 -2.05 -8.65 -11.01
N PRO A 770 -2.58 -8.20 -9.85
CA PRO A 770 -3.35 -6.95 -9.76
C PRO A 770 -2.63 -5.71 -10.32
N LYS A 771 -1.30 -5.60 -10.10
CA LYS A 771 -0.50 -4.47 -10.62
C LYS A 771 -0.04 -4.61 -12.08
N LEU A 772 -0.22 -5.78 -12.69
CA LEU A 772 0.17 -5.98 -14.09
C LEU A 772 -0.75 -5.21 -15.03
N HIS A 773 -2.05 -5.19 -14.72
CA HIS A 773 -3.00 -4.34 -15.43
C HIS A 773 -2.62 -2.87 -15.29
N ASP A 774 -2.35 -2.40 -14.07
CA ASP A 774 -1.89 -1.03 -13.81
C ASP A 774 -0.58 -0.72 -14.54
N PHE A 775 0.35 -1.66 -14.59
CA PHE A 775 1.60 -1.51 -15.34
C PHE A 775 1.34 -1.33 -16.83
N VAL A 776 0.55 -2.21 -17.45
CA VAL A 776 0.26 -2.16 -18.89
C VAL A 776 -0.59 -0.95 -19.26
N THR A 777 -1.59 -0.58 -18.45
CA THR A 777 -2.39 0.63 -18.70
C THR A 777 -1.58 1.92 -18.46
N THR A 778 -0.60 1.91 -17.55
CA THR A 778 0.30 3.08 -17.35
C THR A 778 1.52 3.10 -18.26
N LEU A 779 1.86 2.00 -18.94
CA LEU A 779 3.05 1.89 -19.78
C LEU A 779 3.05 2.91 -20.95
N PRO A 780 1.96 3.07 -21.72
CA PRO A 780 1.88 4.12 -22.75
C PRO A 780 2.14 5.53 -22.16
N ILE A 781 1.55 5.83 -21.00
CA ILE A 781 1.70 7.12 -20.32
C ILE A 781 3.16 7.35 -19.90
N LYS A 782 3.81 6.33 -19.36
CA LYS A 782 5.24 6.37 -18.95
C LYS A 782 6.19 6.48 -20.14
N LEU A 783 5.80 5.96 -21.31
CA LEU A 783 6.55 6.05 -22.56
C LEU A 783 6.28 7.36 -23.33
N GLY A 784 5.62 8.34 -22.70
CA GLY A 784 5.41 9.68 -23.27
C GLY A 784 4.06 9.86 -23.96
N TRP A 785 3.25 8.80 -24.09
CA TRP A 785 1.87 8.90 -24.60
C TRP A 785 0.92 9.22 -23.45
N ASN A 786 0.98 10.47 -22.95
CA ASN A 786 0.00 10.99 -22.00
C ASN A 786 -1.02 11.85 -22.77
N PRO A 787 -2.26 11.37 -22.99
CA PRO A 787 -3.29 12.10 -23.74
C PRO A 787 -3.64 13.45 -23.12
N ILE A 788 -3.49 13.60 -21.80
CA ILE A 788 -3.78 14.86 -21.09
C ILE A 788 -2.71 15.92 -21.36
N THR A 789 -1.49 15.57 -21.78
CA THR A 789 -0.44 16.56 -22.00
C THR A 789 -0.84 17.59 -23.06
N TYR A 790 -1.44 17.15 -24.16
CA TYR A 790 -1.94 18.03 -25.22
C TYR A 790 -3.07 18.93 -24.69
N HIS A 791 -4.09 18.32 -24.07
CA HIS A 791 -5.24 19.03 -23.50
C HIS A 791 -4.82 20.05 -22.44
N ARG A 792 -3.87 19.70 -21.57
CA ARG A 792 -3.34 20.60 -20.55
C ARG A 792 -2.66 21.81 -21.17
N LYS A 793 -1.92 21.62 -22.27
CA LYS A 793 -1.32 22.74 -23.00
C LYS A 793 -2.39 23.70 -23.52
N VAL A 794 -3.44 23.19 -24.18
CA VAL A 794 -4.55 24.01 -24.68
C VAL A 794 -5.23 24.77 -23.53
N VAL A 795 -5.47 24.12 -22.39
CA VAL A 795 -6.02 24.78 -21.19
C VAL A 795 -5.12 25.92 -20.74
N ILE A 796 -3.82 25.66 -20.54
CA ILE A 796 -2.87 26.66 -20.06
C ILE A 796 -2.77 27.84 -21.02
N ASP A 797 -2.65 27.58 -22.33
CA ASP A 797 -2.48 28.62 -23.36
C ASP A 797 -3.69 29.56 -23.43
N ASN A 798 -4.90 29.07 -23.12
CA ASN A 798 -6.12 29.89 -23.11
C ASN A 798 -6.35 30.60 -21.77
N VAL A 799 -6.08 29.96 -20.62
CA VAL A 799 -6.39 30.56 -19.30
C VAL A 799 -5.29 31.49 -18.79
N ARG A 800 -4.01 31.20 -19.11
CA ARG A 800 -2.86 31.97 -18.60
C ARG A 800 -2.93 33.45 -18.96
N PRO A 801 -3.18 33.86 -20.22
CA PRO A 801 -3.24 35.29 -20.57
C PRO A 801 -4.38 36.02 -19.84
N ILE A 802 -5.49 35.32 -19.60
CA ILE A 802 -6.64 35.86 -18.87
C ILE A 802 -6.32 36.05 -17.39
N ILE A 803 -5.62 35.08 -16.78
CA ILE A 803 -5.16 35.17 -15.39
C ILE A 803 -4.16 36.32 -15.22
N GLU A 804 -3.14 36.40 -16.08
CA GLU A 804 -2.11 37.43 -16.03
C GLU A 804 -2.74 38.83 -16.14
N ARG A 805 -3.70 39.00 -17.06
CA ARG A 805 -4.45 40.24 -17.19
C ARG A 805 -5.28 40.57 -15.94
N ARG A 806 -5.95 39.58 -15.33
CA ARG A 806 -6.74 39.81 -14.11
C ARG A 806 -5.87 40.16 -12.91
N LEU A 807 -4.70 39.54 -12.77
CA LEU A 807 -3.74 39.87 -11.72
C LEU A 807 -3.22 41.30 -11.89
N TYR A 808 -2.88 41.70 -13.12
CA TYR A 808 -2.51 43.07 -13.45
C TYR A 808 -3.65 44.06 -13.16
N ASP A 809 -4.87 43.78 -13.61
CA ASP A 809 -6.03 44.64 -13.39
C ASP A 809 -6.35 44.78 -11.88
N LYS A 810 -6.14 43.74 -11.07
CA LYS A 810 -6.28 43.82 -9.60
C LYS A 810 -5.24 44.74 -8.97
N GLU A 811 -4.00 44.64 -9.42
CA GLU A 811 -2.89 45.45 -8.91
C GLU A 811 -3.07 46.93 -9.29
N VAL A 812 -3.52 47.21 -10.51
CA VAL A 812 -3.72 48.58 -11.01
C VAL A 812 -4.99 49.23 -10.51
N LEU A 813 -6.11 48.49 -10.49
CA LEU A 813 -7.42 49.06 -10.15
C LEU A 813 -7.72 49.03 -8.65
N GLY A 814 -7.02 48.21 -7.86
CA GLY A 814 -7.26 48.06 -6.43
C GLY A 814 -8.74 47.81 -6.14
N ASP A 815 -9.33 48.65 -5.29
CA ASP A 815 -10.75 48.58 -4.89
C ASP A 815 -11.74 48.78 -6.05
N ASN A 816 -11.30 49.35 -7.18
CA ASN A 816 -12.14 49.53 -8.37
C ASN A 816 -12.20 48.28 -9.26
N TYR A 817 -11.41 47.24 -8.97
CA TYR A 817 -11.46 45.97 -9.68
C TYR A 817 -12.80 45.28 -9.48
N LYS A 818 -13.46 44.89 -10.57
CA LYS A 818 -14.72 44.13 -10.53
C LYS A 818 -14.46 42.65 -10.78
N PRO A 819 -14.63 41.77 -9.77
CA PRO A 819 -14.41 40.33 -9.92
C PRO A 819 -15.30 39.73 -11.01
N CYS A 820 -14.72 38.84 -11.82
CA CYS A 820 -15.47 38.08 -12.81
C CYS A 820 -16.35 37.03 -12.14
N ASN A 821 -17.55 36.81 -12.68
CA ASN A 821 -18.48 35.81 -12.17
C ASN A 821 -18.20 34.43 -12.79
N ASP A 822 -17.05 33.85 -12.43
CA ASP A 822 -16.59 32.53 -12.86
C ASP A 822 -15.71 31.85 -11.78
N LEU A 823 -15.48 30.54 -11.93
CA LEU A 823 -14.70 29.77 -10.96
C LEU A 823 -13.20 30.10 -11.02
N LEU A 824 -12.72 30.58 -12.16
CA LEU A 824 -11.33 30.99 -12.32
C LEU A 824 -10.99 32.17 -11.41
N GLU A 825 -11.92 33.11 -11.24
CA GLU A 825 -11.82 34.20 -10.28
C GLU A 825 -11.66 33.68 -8.85
N TYR A 826 -12.43 32.65 -8.46
CA TYR A 826 -12.31 32.02 -7.16
C TYR A 826 -10.92 31.40 -6.95
N TYR A 827 -10.35 30.73 -7.97
CA TYR A 827 -9.00 30.16 -7.90
C TYR A 827 -7.92 31.22 -7.77
N ILE A 828 -8.01 32.32 -8.54
CA ILE A 828 -7.06 33.44 -8.47
C ILE A 828 -7.03 34.02 -7.04
N ASN A 829 -8.17 34.03 -6.35
CA ASN A 829 -8.30 34.53 -4.98
C ASN A 829 -7.87 33.53 -3.89
N GLN A 830 -7.42 32.32 -4.25
CA GLN A 830 -6.92 31.38 -3.25
C GLN A 830 -5.51 31.76 -2.77
N PRO A 831 -5.19 31.53 -1.49
CA PRO A 831 -3.84 31.72 -0.98
C PRO A 831 -2.85 30.88 -1.77
N ASP A 832 -1.74 31.49 -2.16
CA ASP A 832 -0.63 30.82 -2.86
C ASP A 832 -1.02 30.30 -4.27
N PHE A 833 -1.98 30.96 -4.93
CA PHE A 833 -2.43 30.59 -6.28
C PHE A 833 -1.29 30.46 -7.30
N VAL A 834 -0.34 31.40 -7.29
CA VAL A 834 0.78 31.42 -8.26
C VAL A 834 1.62 30.15 -8.17
N ASN A 835 2.00 29.73 -6.96
CA ASN A 835 2.80 28.52 -6.76
C ASN A 835 1.96 27.24 -6.98
N ARG A 836 0.65 27.32 -6.79
CA ARG A 836 -0.29 26.19 -6.98
C ARG A 836 -1.04 26.22 -8.31
N PHE A 837 -0.61 27.00 -9.29
CA PHE A 837 -1.31 27.14 -10.56
C PHE A 837 -1.61 25.78 -11.23
N GLN A 838 -0.60 24.89 -11.31
CA GLN A 838 -0.76 23.56 -11.91
C GLN A 838 -1.74 22.66 -11.16
N TYR A 839 -1.86 22.82 -9.84
CA TYR A 839 -2.86 22.12 -9.02
C TYR A 839 -4.28 22.55 -9.39
N TYR A 840 -4.51 23.84 -9.65
CA TYR A 840 -5.82 24.34 -10.08
C TYR A 840 -6.16 23.91 -11.52
N ILE A 841 -5.16 23.75 -12.40
CA ILE A 841 -5.37 23.13 -13.71
C ILE A 841 -5.84 21.68 -13.58
N ASP A 842 -5.20 20.87 -12.72
CA ASP A 842 -5.67 19.51 -12.42
C ASP A 842 -7.12 19.50 -11.89
N THR A 843 -7.43 20.46 -11.01
CA THR A 843 -8.77 20.63 -10.43
C THR A 843 -9.82 20.98 -11.50
N LEU A 844 -9.50 21.82 -12.49
CA LEU A 844 -10.38 22.10 -13.64
C LEU A 844 -10.70 20.84 -14.45
N PHE A 845 -9.70 19.98 -14.72
CA PHE A 845 -9.93 18.70 -15.39
C PHE A 845 -10.85 17.80 -14.55
N ILE A 846 -10.59 17.67 -13.26
CA ILE A 846 -11.41 16.82 -12.36
C ILE A 846 -12.87 17.30 -12.30
N LEU A 847 -13.10 18.61 -12.23
CA LEU A 847 -14.46 19.17 -12.21
C LEU A 847 -15.17 18.99 -13.55
N SER A 848 -14.49 19.25 -14.68
CA SER A 848 -15.07 19.06 -16.02
C SER A 848 -15.45 17.58 -16.26
N PHE A 849 -14.63 16.63 -15.80
CA PHE A 849 -14.93 15.19 -15.85
C PHE A 849 -16.25 14.87 -15.15
N GLY A 850 -16.42 15.39 -13.93
CA GLY A 850 -17.61 15.14 -13.11
C GLY A 850 -18.86 15.81 -13.65
N ALA A 851 -18.75 17.05 -14.16
CA ALA A 851 -19.87 17.89 -14.53
C ALA A 851 -20.43 17.63 -15.94
N ILE A 852 -19.56 17.35 -16.93
CA ILE A 852 -19.98 17.32 -18.34
C ILE A 852 -20.54 15.95 -18.72
N GLY A 853 -19.72 14.89 -18.61
CA GLY A 853 -20.06 13.57 -19.14
C GLY A 853 -21.23 12.87 -18.44
N THR A 854 -21.39 13.09 -17.12
CA THR A 854 -22.49 12.47 -16.36
C THR A 854 -23.83 13.15 -16.67
N THR A 855 -23.85 14.48 -16.68
CA THR A 855 -25.05 15.29 -17.00
C THR A 855 -25.47 15.11 -18.45
N SER A 856 -24.52 15.06 -19.40
CA SER A 856 -24.85 14.86 -20.82
C SER A 856 -25.52 13.52 -21.06
N ARG A 857 -25.01 12.46 -20.43
CA ARG A 857 -25.63 11.14 -20.48
C ARG A 857 -27.01 11.10 -19.83
N ALA A 858 -27.19 11.76 -18.69
CA ALA A 858 -28.50 11.87 -18.03
C ALA A 858 -29.52 12.58 -18.94
N THR A 859 -29.13 13.71 -19.51
CA THR A 859 -29.95 14.48 -20.46
C THR A 859 -30.28 13.66 -21.71
N THR A 860 -29.31 12.95 -22.30
CA THR A 860 -29.57 12.08 -23.46
C THR A 860 -30.54 10.96 -23.13
N ASN A 861 -30.38 10.27 -22.00
CA ASN A 861 -31.33 9.23 -21.59
C ASN A 861 -32.74 9.80 -21.40
N ALA A 862 -32.87 10.98 -20.80
CA ALA A 862 -34.15 11.66 -20.65
C ALA A 862 -34.78 12.04 -22.00
N LEU A 863 -33.98 12.44 -22.99
CA LEU A 863 -34.46 12.72 -24.35
C LEU A 863 -34.98 11.47 -25.06
N PHE A 864 -34.30 10.33 -24.94
CA PHE A 864 -34.80 9.05 -25.46
C PHE A 864 -36.05 8.59 -24.70
N ASP A 865 -36.11 8.80 -23.39
CA ASP A 865 -37.27 8.44 -22.59
C ASP A 865 -38.50 9.28 -22.95
N LEU A 866 -38.29 10.55 -23.29
CA LEU A 866 -39.31 11.50 -23.78
C LEU A 866 -39.77 11.12 -25.19
N GLY A 867 -38.82 10.95 -26.12
CA GLY A 867 -39.12 10.69 -27.53
C GLY A 867 -39.73 9.32 -27.80
N GLY A 868 -39.43 8.32 -26.96
CA GLY A 868 -40.04 6.99 -27.03
C GLY A 868 -41.38 6.88 -26.31
N ARG A 869 -41.87 7.97 -25.69
CA ARG A 869 -43.13 8.00 -24.91
C ARG A 869 -43.95 9.26 -25.21
N PRO A 870 -44.44 9.43 -26.46
CA PRO A 870 -45.15 10.63 -26.88
C PRO A 870 -46.39 10.95 -26.02
N GLN A 871 -47.00 9.95 -25.37
CA GLN A 871 -48.17 10.12 -24.50
C GLN A 871 -47.93 11.05 -23.31
N PHE A 872 -46.69 11.25 -22.87
CA PHE A 872 -46.36 12.10 -21.73
C PHE A 872 -45.81 13.48 -22.12
N VAL A 873 -45.58 13.72 -23.41
CA VAL A 873 -44.93 14.94 -23.92
C VAL A 873 -45.82 16.17 -23.74
N ASN A 874 -47.12 16.04 -23.97
CA ASN A 874 -48.05 17.18 -23.90
C ASN A 874 -48.10 17.79 -22.49
N GLU A 875 -48.16 16.96 -21.45
CA GLU A 875 -48.19 17.46 -20.07
C GLU A 875 -46.90 18.20 -19.66
N LEU A 876 -45.75 17.73 -20.16
CA LEU A 876 -44.46 18.39 -19.95
C LEU A 876 -44.35 19.67 -20.77
N TYR A 877 -44.93 19.70 -21.97
CA TYR A 877 -44.97 20.88 -22.83
C TYR A 877 -45.87 21.98 -22.25
N GLU A 878 -47.03 21.63 -21.71
CA GLU A 878 -47.92 22.57 -21.01
C GLU A 878 -47.25 23.18 -19.78
N GLU A 879 -46.60 22.37 -18.94
CA GLU A 879 -45.82 22.87 -17.79
C GLU A 879 -44.69 23.80 -18.28
N ALA A 880 -43.96 23.41 -19.33
CA ALA A 880 -42.90 24.24 -19.88
C ALA A 880 -43.44 25.58 -20.41
N LEU A 881 -44.53 25.60 -21.16
CA LEU A 881 -45.15 26.83 -21.67
C LEU A 881 -45.62 27.76 -20.54
N GLN A 882 -46.23 27.20 -19.50
CA GLN A 882 -46.68 27.99 -18.36
C GLN A 882 -45.50 28.67 -17.68
N ILE A 883 -44.45 27.91 -17.35
CA ILE A 883 -43.28 28.44 -16.66
C ILE A 883 -42.53 29.44 -17.53
N ASP A 884 -42.37 29.17 -18.83
CA ASP A 884 -41.71 30.05 -19.79
C ASP A 884 -42.41 31.42 -19.86
N LYS A 885 -43.74 31.43 -19.83
CA LYS A 885 -44.54 32.66 -19.76
C LYS A 885 -44.39 33.38 -18.43
N GLU A 886 -44.33 32.68 -17.31
CA GLU A 886 -44.14 33.29 -15.98
C GLU A 886 -42.77 33.94 -15.82
N CYS A 887 -41.72 33.36 -16.42
CA CYS A 887 -40.33 33.83 -16.30
C CYS A 887 -39.82 34.60 -17.53
N ASN A 888 -40.69 34.92 -18.49
CA ASN A 888 -40.34 35.59 -19.75
C ASN A 888 -39.18 34.90 -20.50
N GLY A 889 -39.23 33.58 -20.62
CA GLY A 889 -38.25 32.80 -21.37
C GLY A 889 -36.90 32.57 -20.68
N SER A 890 -36.74 33.06 -19.45
CA SER A 890 -35.46 33.06 -18.72
C SER A 890 -35.59 32.48 -17.30
N PRO A 891 -35.83 31.17 -17.13
CA PRO A 891 -36.03 30.55 -15.81
C PRO A 891 -34.79 30.62 -14.90
N TYR A 892 -35.00 31.03 -13.65
CA TYR A 892 -34.02 30.95 -12.56
C TYR A 892 -34.34 29.77 -11.63
N LEU A 893 -33.54 29.55 -10.58
CA LEU A 893 -33.72 28.42 -9.65
C LEU A 893 -35.13 28.36 -9.07
N ALA A 894 -35.71 29.50 -8.71
CA ALA A 894 -37.08 29.57 -8.18
C ALA A 894 -38.12 29.03 -9.18
N ASP A 895 -37.95 29.30 -10.48
CA ASP A 895 -38.84 28.80 -11.53
C ASP A 895 -38.59 27.33 -11.84
N LEU A 896 -37.34 26.90 -11.83
CA LEU A 896 -36.98 25.48 -11.97
C LEU A 896 -37.61 24.62 -10.87
N LEU A 897 -37.73 25.14 -9.64
CA LEU A 897 -38.40 24.44 -8.54
C LEU A 897 -39.91 24.28 -8.77
N LYS A 898 -40.54 25.13 -9.58
CA LYS A 898 -41.96 25.00 -9.96
C LYS A 898 -42.21 23.92 -11.02
N MET A 899 -41.19 23.50 -11.78
CA MET A 899 -41.28 22.45 -12.80
C MET A 899 -41.40 21.05 -12.18
N LYS A 900 -42.51 20.78 -11.48
CA LYS A 900 -42.71 19.56 -10.69
C LYS A 900 -42.84 18.32 -11.56
N LYS A 901 -43.53 18.41 -12.70
CA LYS A 901 -43.69 17.29 -13.64
C LYS A 901 -42.36 16.97 -14.30
N LEU A 902 -41.62 17.97 -14.76
CA LEU A 902 -40.29 17.78 -15.33
C LEU A 902 -39.29 17.23 -14.30
N ASP A 903 -39.34 17.68 -13.04
CA ASP A 903 -38.50 17.15 -11.97
C ASP A 903 -38.78 15.66 -11.71
N SER A 904 -40.07 15.30 -11.63
CA SER A 904 -40.51 13.92 -11.49
C SER A 904 -40.07 13.07 -12.69
N PHE A 905 -40.20 13.60 -13.92
CA PHE A 905 -39.77 12.93 -15.14
C PHE A 905 -38.26 12.67 -15.15
N VAL A 906 -37.45 13.68 -14.80
CA VAL A 906 -35.99 13.54 -14.69
C VAL A 906 -35.62 12.50 -13.64
N LYS A 907 -36.29 12.52 -12.47
CA LYS A 907 -36.09 11.49 -11.44
C LYS A 907 -36.40 10.10 -11.95
N GLU A 908 -37.50 9.95 -12.67
CA GLU A 908 -37.93 8.66 -13.23
C GLU A 908 -37.01 8.16 -14.34
N SER A 909 -36.51 9.06 -15.19
CA SER A 909 -35.49 8.73 -16.19
C SER A 909 -34.19 8.29 -15.52
N LEU A 910 -33.72 9.01 -14.50
CA LEU A 910 -32.54 8.63 -13.71
C LEU A 910 -32.71 7.26 -13.06
N ARG A 911 -33.90 6.96 -12.51
CA ARG A 911 -34.28 5.64 -11.97
C ARG A 911 -34.26 4.53 -13.02
N HIS A 912 -34.49 4.87 -14.28
CA HIS A 912 -34.50 3.96 -15.43
C HIS A 912 -33.25 3.99 -16.29
N THR A 913 -32.21 4.73 -15.91
CA THR A 913 -30.93 4.72 -16.61
C THR A 913 -30.29 3.33 -16.62
N ASP A 914 -30.72 2.43 -15.73
CA ASP A 914 -30.14 1.10 -15.54
C ASP A 914 -28.61 1.17 -15.32
N GLU A 915 -28.10 2.30 -14.83
CA GLU A 915 -26.68 2.47 -14.52
C GLU A 915 -26.32 1.84 -13.18
N ILE A 916 -25.43 0.86 -13.20
CA ILE A 916 -24.89 0.25 -11.98
C ILE A 916 -23.73 1.15 -11.55
N GLY A 917 -23.93 1.93 -10.49
CA GLY A 917 -22.92 2.87 -10.00
C GLY A 917 -21.52 2.25 -9.96
N ARG A 918 -20.54 2.87 -10.63
CA ARG A 918 -19.13 2.41 -10.76
C ARG A 918 -18.37 2.31 -9.43
N SER A 919 -19.02 2.52 -8.30
CA SER A 919 -18.37 2.54 -6.99
C SER A 919 -18.19 1.12 -6.48
N THR A 920 -16.99 0.58 -6.64
CA THR A 920 -16.52 -0.59 -5.90
C THR A 920 -16.00 -0.11 -4.54
N PHE A 921 -16.53 -0.66 -3.46
CA PHE A 921 -16.22 -0.33 -2.06
C PHE A 921 -15.27 -1.38 -1.51
N LEU A 922 -14.33 -0.96 -0.66
CA LEU A 922 -13.59 -1.88 0.20
C LEU A 922 -14.06 -1.59 1.63
N ILE A 923 -14.76 -2.54 2.27
CA ILE A 923 -15.04 -2.43 3.71
C ILE A 923 -14.06 -3.34 4.44
N LEU A 924 -13.29 -2.74 5.34
CA LEU A 924 -12.42 -3.45 6.28
C LEU A 924 -13.28 -4.02 7.42
N LEU A 925 -13.92 -5.16 7.20
CA LEU A 925 -14.45 -6.00 8.27
C LEU A 925 -13.44 -7.13 8.54
N ASN A 926 -12.29 -6.82 9.16
CA ASN A 926 -11.22 -7.76 9.55
C ASN A 926 -10.69 -8.75 8.48
N GLN A 927 -11.19 -8.64 7.24
CA GLN A 927 -10.79 -9.32 6.01
C GLN A 927 -11.08 -8.33 4.86
N LYS A 928 -10.20 -8.28 3.85
CA LYS A 928 -10.36 -7.38 2.69
C LYS A 928 -11.50 -7.90 1.80
N VAL A 929 -12.74 -7.50 2.07
CA VAL A 929 -13.90 -7.80 1.22
C VAL A 929 -14.24 -6.59 0.36
N THR A 930 -14.33 -6.81 -0.95
CA THR A 930 -14.78 -5.82 -1.91
C THR A 930 -16.30 -5.87 -2.00
N LEU A 931 -17.00 -4.80 -1.63
CA LEU A 931 -18.45 -4.66 -1.73
C LEU A 931 -18.81 -3.79 -2.93
N SER A 932 -19.77 -4.21 -3.76
CA SER A 932 -20.34 -3.39 -4.83
C SER A 932 -21.85 -3.25 -4.57
N PRO A 933 -22.34 -2.07 -4.16
CA PRO A 933 -23.76 -1.81 -4.11
C PRO A 933 -24.26 -1.66 -5.54
N MET A 934 -25.11 -2.59 -5.95
CA MET A 934 -25.78 -2.51 -7.24
C MET A 934 -26.98 -1.57 -7.17
N VAL A 935 -26.72 -0.31 -7.49
CA VAL A 935 -27.67 0.80 -7.41
C VAL A 935 -28.91 0.59 -8.31
N THR A 936 -28.78 -0.08 -9.47
CA THR A 936 -29.89 -0.32 -10.42
C THR A 936 -31.03 -1.15 -9.85
N ARG A 937 -30.74 -2.07 -8.94
CA ARG A 937 -31.75 -2.99 -8.39
C ARG A 937 -32.61 -2.35 -7.33
N PHE A 938 -32.04 -1.40 -6.59
CA PHE A 938 -32.80 -0.65 -5.59
C PHE A 938 -33.76 0.34 -6.25
N GLN A 939 -33.36 0.88 -7.40
CA GLN A 939 -34.16 1.81 -8.18
C GLN A 939 -35.43 1.18 -8.78
N LYS A 940 -35.50 -0.14 -8.94
CA LYS A 940 -36.68 -0.88 -9.46
C LYS A 940 -37.21 -1.92 -8.45
N SER A 941 -36.95 -1.72 -7.17
CA SER A 941 -37.40 -2.63 -6.10
C SER A 941 -38.91 -2.54 -5.92
N LYS A 942 -39.60 -3.70 -5.97
CA LYS A 942 -41.05 -3.78 -5.72
C LYS A 942 -41.41 -3.29 -4.31
N GLU A 943 -40.55 -3.59 -3.35
CA GLU A 943 -40.70 -3.15 -1.97
C GLU A 943 -40.58 -1.62 -1.81
N ALA A 944 -39.99 -0.92 -2.79
CA ALA A 944 -39.87 0.54 -2.78
C ALA A 944 -40.97 1.25 -3.59
N TYR A 945 -41.32 0.68 -4.74
CA TYR A 945 -42.10 1.38 -5.78
C TYR A 945 -43.40 0.67 -6.18
N GLY A 946 -43.75 -0.44 -5.53
CA GLY A 946 -44.95 -1.25 -5.82
C GLY A 946 -44.69 -2.38 -6.81
N GLU A 947 -45.72 -3.19 -7.09
CA GLU A 947 -45.62 -4.31 -8.04
C GLU A 947 -45.27 -3.87 -9.46
N ASP A 948 -45.63 -2.63 -9.81
CA ASP A 948 -45.36 -1.94 -11.07
C ASP A 948 -44.01 -1.16 -11.04
N ALA A 949 -43.07 -1.54 -10.17
CA ALA A 949 -41.77 -0.85 -10.03
C ALA A 949 -40.93 -0.81 -11.33
N GLU A 950 -41.13 -1.74 -12.26
CA GLU A 950 -40.44 -1.74 -13.56
C GLU A 950 -41.11 -0.83 -14.60
N GLU A 951 -42.34 -0.37 -14.34
CA GLU A 951 -43.05 0.55 -15.22
C GLU A 951 -42.49 1.97 -15.08
N PHE A 952 -42.43 2.67 -16.22
CA PHE A 952 -41.98 4.05 -16.26
C PHE A 952 -43.16 4.98 -15.96
N LYS A 953 -43.16 5.55 -14.75
CA LYS A 953 -44.22 6.43 -14.24
C LYS A 953 -43.68 7.86 -14.10
N PRO A 954 -43.76 8.71 -15.15
CA PRO A 954 -43.07 10.00 -15.18
C PRO A 954 -43.49 10.96 -14.08
N PHE A 955 -44.73 10.87 -13.59
CA PHE A 955 -45.31 11.83 -12.65
C PHE A 955 -45.52 11.28 -11.23
N GLN A 956 -45.00 10.08 -10.93
CA GLN A 956 -45.23 9.45 -9.63
C GLN A 956 -44.67 10.24 -8.43
N PHE A 957 -43.74 11.18 -8.65
CA PHE A 957 -43.08 11.94 -7.59
C PHE A 957 -43.62 13.36 -7.37
N VAL A 958 -44.56 13.85 -8.19
CA VAL A 958 -45.03 15.26 -8.21
C VAL A 958 -45.53 15.75 -6.84
N ASN A 959 -46.07 14.86 -5.99
CA ASN A 959 -46.61 15.20 -4.68
C ASN A 959 -45.95 14.43 -3.50
N MET A 960 -44.81 13.77 -3.73
CA MET A 960 -44.19 12.90 -2.73
C MET A 960 -43.08 13.58 -1.89
N ASN A 961 -42.89 14.90 -2.02
CA ASN A 961 -41.73 15.62 -1.48
C ASN A 961 -40.41 14.87 -1.75
N SER A 962 -40.25 14.46 -3.01
CA SER A 962 -39.24 13.50 -3.46
C SER A 962 -38.57 14.00 -4.73
N ALA A 963 -37.95 15.17 -4.66
CA ALA A 963 -37.24 15.78 -5.79
C ALA A 963 -36.17 14.84 -6.39
N ALA A 964 -35.81 15.04 -7.66
CA ALA A 964 -34.76 14.28 -8.35
C ALA A 964 -33.40 14.35 -7.64
N THR A 965 -33.16 15.39 -6.86
CA THR A 965 -31.94 15.64 -6.08
C THR A 965 -31.92 14.92 -4.72
N LYS A 966 -33.08 14.42 -4.25
CA LYS A 966 -33.22 13.78 -2.94
C LYS A 966 -32.71 12.34 -3.01
N ILE A 967 -31.70 12.04 -2.19
CA ILE A 967 -31.13 10.70 -2.03
C ILE A 967 -31.83 9.96 -0.89
N ASP A 968 -32.08 8.67 -1.08
CA ASP A 968 -32.63 7.78 -0.07
C ASP A 968 -32.23 6.31 -0.32
N ARG A 969 -32.73 5.38 0.51
CA ARG A 969 -32.37 3.95 0.44
C ARG A 969 -32.87 3.25 -0.84
N SER A 970 -33.83 3.83 -1.53
CA SER A 970 -34.41 3.34 -2.79
C SER A 970 -33.89 4.11 -4.00
N TYR A 971 -33.39 5.33 -3.78
CA TYR A 971 -32.87 6.20 -4.83
C TYR A 971 -31.45 6.70 -4.50
N ALA A 972 -30.45 5.96 -5.00
CA ALA A 972 -29.02 6.20 -4.76
C ALA A 972 -28.23 6.56 -6.03
N VAL A 973 -28.89 7.13 -7.06
CA VAL A 973 -28.26 7.59 -8.33
C VAL A 973 -27.06 8.50 -8.06
N PHE A 974 -27.17 9.35 -7.04
CA PHE A 974 -26.14 10.31 -6.64
C PHE A 974 -25.26 9.80 -5.47
N GLY A 975 -25.25 8.49 -5.21
CA GLY A 975 -24.58 7.92 -4.03
C GLY A 975 -25.33 8.19 -2.72
N GLY A 976 -24.62 8.11 -1.59
CA GLY A 976 -25.21 8.24 -0.25
C GLY A 976 -24.24 8.72 0.83
N GLY A 977 -24.80 9.22 1.94
CA GLY A 977 -24.04 9.66 3.11
C GLY A 977 -23.07 10.82 2.85
N LYS A 978 -21.92 10.82 3.54
CA LYS A 978 -20.86 11.85 3.41
C LYS A 978 -20.17 11.87 2.04
N HIS A 979 -20.48 10.92 1.16
CA HIS A 979 -19.95 10.77 -0.19
C HIS A 979 -21.02 10.95 -1.28
N ALA A 980 -22.21 11.46 -0.92
CA ALA A 980 -23.20 11.83 -1.91
C ALA A 980 -22.65 12.90 -2.88
N CYS A 981 -23.06 12.82 -4.14
CA CYS A 981 -22.59 13.72 -5.19
C CYS A 981 -22.81 15.20 -4.77
N PRO A 982 -21.73 16.00 -4.72
CA PRO A 982 -21.82 17.40 -4.31
C PRO A 982 -22.55 18.25 -5.37
N GLY A 983 -22.52 17.86 -6.65
CA GLY A 983 -23.12 18.59 -7.77
C GLY A 983 -24.54 18.19 -8.15
N ARG A 984 -25.21 17.30 -7.39
CA ARG A 984 -26.53 16.76 -7.77
C ARG A 984 -27.61 17.81 -8.02
N PHE A 985 -27.59 18.92 -7.26
CA PHE A 985 -28.54 20.02 -7.43
C PHE A 985 -28.30 20.75 -8.75
N PHE A 986 -27.04 21.08 -9.02
CA PHE A 986 -26.64 21.72 -10.27
C PHE A 986 -26.99 20.83 -11.48
N ALA A 987 -26.60 19.55 -11.44
CA ALA A 987 -26.82 18.62 -12.55
C ALA A 987 -28.30 18.44 -12.90
N VAL A 988 -29.18 18.25 -11.89
CA VAL A 988 -30.63 18.13 -12.13
C VAL A 988 -31.20 19.41 -12.74
N ASN A 989 -30.82 20.58 -12.21
CA ASN A 989 -31.32 21.86 -12.69
C ASN A 989 -30.82 22.18 -14.10
N GLU A 990 -29.57 21.87 -14.41
CA GLU A 990 -29.00 22.00 -15.76
C GLU A 990 -29.72 21.08 -16.75
N THR A 991 -29.95 19.79 -16.41
CA THR A 991 -30.74 18.88 -17.25
C THR A 991 -32.16 19.41 -17.47
N LYS A 992 -32.82 19.93 -16.43
CA LYS A 992 -34.16 20.54 -16.56
C LYS A 992 -34.15 21.76 -17.48
N LEU A 993 -33.14 22.63 -17.40
CA LEU A 993 -33.01 23.78 -18.32
C LEU A 993 -32.87 23.33 -19.78
N VAL A 994 -32.00 22.34 -20.04
CA VAL A 994 -31.82 21.80 -21.40
C VAL A 994 -33.14 21.20 -21.91
N LEU A 995 -33.79 20.34 -21.12
CA LEU A 995 -35.06 19.70 -21.51
C LEU A 995 -36.18 20.72 -21.71
N HIS A 996 -36.31 21.71 -20.82
CA HIS A 996 -37.31 22.77 -20.92
C HIS A 996 -37.19 23.52 -22.25
N LYS A 997 -35.98 23.99 -22.61
CA LYS A 997 -35.74 24.68 -23.89
C LYS A 997 -36.01 23.78 -25.10
N LEU A 998 -35.62 22.50 -25.04
CA LEU A 998 -35.85 21.55 -26.12
C LEU A 998 -37.33 21.19 -26.29
N ILE A 999 -38.07 20.99 -25.20
CA ILE A 999 -39.50 20.68 -25.22
C ILE A 999 -40.30 21.84 -25.82
N LEU A 1000 -39.94 23.08 -25.50
CA LEU A 1000 -40.57 24.28 -26.05
C LEU A 1000 -40.33 24.45 -27.54
N LYS A 1001 -39.10 24.17 -27.99
CA LYS A 1001 -38.68 24.41 -29.38
C LYS A 1001 -39.01 23.26 -30.31
N TYR A 1002 -38.99 22.01 -29.83
CA TYR A 1002 -39.11 20.82 -30.67
C TYR A 1002 -40.15 19.82 -30.16
N LYS A 1003 -40.76 19.12 -31.11
CA LYS A 1003 -41.40 17.82 -30.90
C LYS A 1003 -40.35 16.75 -31.12
N ILE A 1004 -40.06 15.99 -30.08
CA ILE A 1004 -38.94 15.04 -30.04
C ILE A 1004 -39.53 13.63 -30.09
N THR A 1005 -39.06 12.81 -31.02
CA THR A 1005 -39.47 11.40 -31.13
C THR A 1005 -38.26 10.50 -31.44
N THR A 1006 -38.33 9.23 -31.07
CA THR A 1006 -37.39 8.24 -31.63
C THR A 1006 -37.80 7.89 -33.05
N GLN A 1007 -36.85 7.49 -33.90
CA GLN A 1007 -37.17 7.07 -35.27
C GLN A 1007 -38.22 5.95 -35.34
N SER A 1008 -38.25 5.08 -34.32
CA SER A 1008 -39.18 3.97 -34.21
C SER A 1008 -40.54 4.35 -33.58
N GLY A 1009 -40.64 5.55 -32.99
CA GLY A 1009 -41.76 5.94 -32.12
C GLY A 1009 -41.88 5.11 -30.83
N LYS A 1010 -40.87 4.27 -30.54
CA LYS A 1010 -40.80 3.37 -29.39
C LYS A 1010 -39.55 3.64 -28.56
N ILE A 1011 -39.50 3.07 -27.36
CA ILE A 1011 -38.33 3.13 -26.49
C ILE A 1011 -37.20 2.32 -27.12
N ASP A 1012 -36.06 2.96 -27.35
CA ASP A 1012 -34.88 2.28 -27.89
C ASP A 1012 -34.09 1.57 -26.79
N ASN A 1013 -33.55 0.41 -27.15
CA ASN A 1013 -32.76 -0.39 -26.21
C ASN A 1013 -31.42 0.28 -25.89
N LYS A 1014 -31.12 0.38 -24.59
CA LYS A 1014 -29.84 0.88 -24.09
C LYS A 1014 -28.76 -0.19 -24.24
N LEU A 1015 -27.53 0.22 -24.55
CA LEU A 1015 -26.38 -0.68 -24.60
C LEU A 1015 -25.79 -0.80 -23.19
N ILE A 1016 -25.69 -2.04 -22.68
CA ILE A 1016 -25.16 -2.32 -21.34
C ILE A 1016 -23.88 -3.13 -21.49
N ILE A 1017 -22.79 -2.61 -20.92
CA ILE A 1017 -21.49 -3.29 -20.89
C ILE A 1017 -21.03 -3.32 -19.43
N GLY A 1018 -21.06 -4.51 -18.82
CA GLY A 1018 -20.81 -4.66 -17.39
C GLY A 1018 -21.76 -3.78 -16.56
N THR A 1019 -21.18 -2.83 -15.82
CA THR A 1019 -21.93 -1.89 -14.97
C THR A 1019 -22.34 -0.59 -15.66
N ILE A 1020 -21.87 -0.37 -16.89
CA ILE A 1020 -22.06 0.88 -17.60
C ILE A 1020 -23.23 0.73 -18.56
N THR A 1021 -24.17 1.67 -18.47
CA THR A 1021 -25.23 1.84 -19.45
C THR A 1021 -24.92 3.04 -20.32
N LEU A 1022 -24.85 2.80 -21.62
CA LEU A 1022 -24.66 3.81 -22.65
C LEU A 1022 -26.02 4.16 -23.26
N PRO A 1023 -26.26 5.44 -23.61
CA PRO A 1023 -27.47 5.82 -24.33
C PRO A 1023 -27.62 5.04 -25.65
N PRO A 1024 -28.85 4.92 -26.17
CA PRO A 1024 -29.08 4.33 -27.49
C PRO A 1024 -28.27 5.03 -28.59
N LYS A 1025 -27.88 4.26 -29.62
CA LYS A 1025 -27.19 4.76 -30.82
C LYS A 1025 -28.15 5.14 -31.95
N SER A 1026 -29.43 4.85 -31.79
CA SER A 1026 -30.50 5.22 -32.72
C SER A 1026 -30.63 6.73 -32.85
N GLY A 1027 -31.23 7.18 -33.96
CA GLY A 1027 -31.47 8.60 -34.17
C GLY A 1027 -32.63 9.13 -33.32
N LEU A 1028 -32.49 10.37 -32.84
CA LEU A 1028 -33.61 11.16 -32.32
C LEU A 1028 -34.05 12.19 -33.35
N VAL A 1029 -35.36 12.29 -33.55
CA VAL A 1029 -36.01 13.21 -34.48
C VAL A 1029 -36.42 14.46 -33.71
N PHE A 1030 -36.09 15.65 -34.25
CA PHE A 1030 -36.44 16.94 -33.66
C PHE A 1030 -37.22 17.75 -34.69
N GLU A 1031 -38.54 17.80 -34.54
CA GLU A 1031 -39.43 18.58 -35.40
C GLU A 1031 -39.65 19.96 -34.75
N ASN A 1032 -39.25 21.05 -35.42
CA ASN A 1032 -39.44 22.40 -34.89
C ASN A 1032 -40.95 22.68 -34.73
N ARG A 1033 -41.38 23.13 -33.54
CA ARG A 1033 -42.80 23.43 -33.25
C ARG A 1033 -43.29 24.75 -33.84
N GLN A 1034 -42.39 25.60 -34.30
CA GLN A 1034 -42.67 26.93 -34.82
C GLN A 1034 -42.50 27.03 -36.35
N LYS A 1035 -42.28 25.91 -37.05
CA LYS A 1035 -42.26 25.84 -38.52
C LYS A 1035 -43.65 25.73 -39.12
#